data_AF-A0A3D9KXM9-F1
#
_entry.id   AF-A0A3D9KXM9-F1
#
_cell.length_a   1.000
_cell.length_b   1.000
_cell.length_c   1.000
_cell.angle_alpha   90.00
_cell.angle_beta   90.00
_cell.angle_gamma   90.00
#
_symmetry.space_group_name_H-M   'P 1'
#
loop_
_entity.id
_entity.type
_entity.pdbx_description
1 polymer ?
#
loop_
_entity_poly.entity_id
_entity_poly.type
_entity_poly.pdbx_seq_one_letter_code
_entity_poly.pdbx_strand_id
1 'polypeptide(L)'
;MKKLNVMITMLLVFALGCQEPQQKPDRPLKAWVFRSVLDEKPRMVTAALHDDVWVAYDARTASLYKAWKGGVNFDGAVYTTVHGPQPTSSGYAYYTDAEENVEWFVVEGGKVLTPEVQYRGHRFENNRVIFTYELKVGDRRIVVEESPEAIRRGSQNGLERKFTVQTAGEFRVGLYTTVSSLINERDYKTTGDFQVTSVDVDEYPGGSLTNVSGILTLNSEGATLLKSFFHEGFETAGESTSSDESMEMPGAALIERSDCKSCHNAEVKTVGPAYVSVARKYSDSEESVDMLAGKVIKGGSGVWGEAVMTPHPNLDEEDAKEMVRYILSLDDDEENDAEAWHAGTKTVPLKLKDQLRIAKETPGVAAYLYLYSGDQPNFETLKKDGAPIQGSVVSQIHVLEESDLGERTQDVAVLFKGNLRIDKTASYSFRTVSDDGSRLFIDDQMVVNNWGFHGAEPKDGEVYLTAGDHPFELHYFQGGGGGAVSFQWFDKQTGRFEVVPEDMMFVTSKDFLQVEAYVDEDKLVKAIPGDQRWLAGVHPAFDLFQARPDDFKPRVGGIDFLSADEMLVCTWDSLGPVYKVSNFRAENPDDIQVELIATGLAEPLGIEVVDGEIYVLQKQELTHLKDNDGDGIIDEYRTVSDDWKVSANFHEFAFGLVYKEGYFYGALATAILPGGASAQPQIEDRGKIVKISKETGEVEFIASGLRTPNGIGIGPDGEIFVADNQGDWLPASKINHVREGAWYGSRSVDPEGTQGMVQDEPVVWLPQDDIGNSPSTPVYLDKGPYAGQMIHCEVTHGGIKRVFVEQVDDIYQGAVFRFSQGLEAGINRLAWAPDGSLLAGGIGVSGNWGQVGKLNYGLQRLVYNEQSVFEMLSVSARSNGFEVIFTEPIAAGQNISADDFYIERFYFEPTAEYGGPKLDQTELEPTSFQLSEDRKKIFFELDGLKEKHVVYLRIRRPFVSELQHELWTTEAWYTLTNIPGDKPGFTSDYTVQHNTLTDNEQQQGWKLLFDGKSTGKLRNFKSEDLGKKWSAKDGTLHFAGKGSGDGWQAEDGGDIILTDRPYENYEFSIDWKISQGGNSGIIYHVVESEDFDYVWQSGPEYQLLDNARHPDGQIEKHRAGDLYDMIETKFVTVNPPGEWNRTRIKIKDGHVEHWLNGYKVVEYDLGTPEFQAMVAASKFSEMPGFGQAKAGHIALQDHGDEVWFRNIKIRPL
;
A
#
# COMPACT_ATOMS: atom_id res chain seq x y z
N MET A 1 86.53 -34.77 59.44
CA MET A 1 86.58 -36.20 59.05
C MET A 1 85.17 -36.67 58.73
N LYS A 2 84.97 -37.33 57.56
CA LYS A 2 84.05 -38.48 57.25
C LYS A 2 82.53 -38.29 57.49
N LYS A 3 81.56 -38.72 56.67
CA LYS A 3 81.36 -39.57 55.45
C LYS A 3 79.95 -39.19 54.91
N LEU A 4 79.64 -39.02 53.62
CA LEU A 4 79.45 -39.95 52.49
C LEU A 4 78.21 -40.89 52.55
N ASN A 5 77.17 -40.56 51.75
CA ASN A 5 76.39 -41.40 50.79
C ASN A 5 75.05 -40.67 50.45
N VAL A 6 74.90 -40.03 49.29
CA VAL A 6 74.45 -40.52 47.95
C VAL A 6 72.93 -40.80 47.88
N MET A 7 72.19 -39.89 47.24
CA MET A 7 70.98 -40.18 46.47
C MET A 7 70.80 -39.08 45.39
N ILE A 8 70.46 -39.53 44.18
CA ILE A 8 70.49 -38.84 42.89
C ILE A 8 69.08 -38.34 42.55
N THR A 9 68.91 -37.07 42.12
CA THR A 9 67.94 -36.73 41.05
C THR A 9 68.40 -35.48 40.31
N MET A 10 68.26 -35.54 38.99
CA MET A 10 68.96 -34.81 37.94
C MET A 10 68.17 -33.56 37.52
N LEU A 11 68.86 -32.44 37.28
CA LEU A 11 68.32 -31.30 36.54
C LEU A 11 68.03 -31.71 35.09
N LEU A 12 66.80 -31.47 34.62
CA LEU A 12 66.43 -31.50 33.20
C LEU A 12 65.64 -30.23 32.88
N VAL A 13 66.25 -29.41 32.03
CA VAL A 13 65.68 -28.22 31.40
C VAL A 13 64.51 -28.65 30.52
N PHE A 14 63.30 -28.16 30.79
CA PHE A 14 62.18 -28.20 29.85
C PHE A 14 61.92 -26.81 29.33
N ALA A 15 62.03 -26.67 28.01
CA ALA A 15 61.67 -25.50 27.24
C ALA A 15 60.15 -25.31 27.30
N LEU A 16 59.70 -24.25 27.97
CA LEU A 16 58.40 -23.66 27.73
C LEU A 16 58.53 -22.84 26.45
N GLY A 17 58.04 -23.37 25.34
CA GLY A 17 57.81 -22.58 24.13
C GLY A 17 56.73 -21.55 24.44
N CYS A 18 57.12 -20.28 24.53
CA CYS A 18 56.18 -19.19 24.35
C CYS A 18 55.63 -19.30 22.92
N GLN A 19 54.42 -19.80 22.75
CA GLN A 19 53.61 -19.45 21.57
C GLN A 19 53.23 -17.98 21.75
N GLU A 20 53.73 -17.13 20.86
CA GLU A 20 53.18 -15.79 20.71
C GLU A 20 51.67 -15.91 20.44
N PRO A 21 50.82 -15.06 21.07
CA PRO A 21 49.40 -15.04 20.75
C PRO A 21 49.24 -14.75 19.27
N GLN A 22 48.67 -15.71 18.53
CA GLN A 22 48.43 -15.58 17.10
C GLN A 22 47.47 -14.40 16.89
N GLN A 23 47.96 -13.31 16.29
CA GLN A 23 47.17 -12.10 16.07
C GLN A 23 45.93 -12.45 15.23
N LYS A 24 44.74 -12.10 15.74
CA LYS A 24 43.48 -12.26 14.99
C LYS A 24 43.58 -11.42 13.71
N PRO A 25 43.28 -11.96 12.52
CA PRO A 25 43.22 -11.18 11.29
C PRO A 25 42.22 -10.03 11.45
N ASP A 26 42.53 -8.86 10.89
CA ASP A 26 41.55 -7.79 10.76
C ASP A 26 40.67 -8.04 9.52
N ARG A 27 39.41 -7.63 9.55
CA ARG A 27 38.46 -7.88 8.45
C ARG A 27 37.90 -6.56 7.91
N PRO A 28 37.84 -6.39 6.57
CA PRO A 28 37.50 -5.11 5.95
C PRO A 28 36.02 -4.74 6.08
N LEU A 29 35.16 -5.71 6.39
CA LEU A 29 33.72 -5.54 6.51
C LEU A 29 33.18 -6.12 7.82
N LYS A 30 32.04 -5.58 8.26
CA LYS A 30 31.28 -6.12 9.39
C LYS A 30 30.71 -7.50 9.06
N ALA A 31 29.96 -7.61 7.96
CA ALA A 31 29.54 -8.87 7.36
C ALA A 31 30.60 -9.29 6.33
N TRP A 32 31.74 -9.79 6.80
CA TRP A 32 32.86 -10.14 5.90
C TRP A 32 32.72 -11.52 5.27
N VAL A 33 31.80 -12.38 5.75
CA VAL A 33 31.33 -13.57 5.04
C VAL A 33 29.83 -13.43 4.83
N PHE A 34 29.37 -13.55 3.59
CA PHE A 34 27.96 -13.36 3.26
C PHE A 34 27.53 -14.21 2.07
N ARG A 35 26.25 -14.57 2.06
CA ARG A 35 25.59 -15.27 0.95
C ARG A 35 24.92 -14.27 0.02
N SER A 36 24.94 -14.53 -1.28
CA SER A 36 24.26 -13.70 -2.28
C SER A 36 23.99 -14.45 -3.58
N VAL A 37 23.34 -13.76 -4.52
CA VAL A 37 23.56 -13.99 -5.95
C VAL A 37 24.74 -13.08 -6.34
N LEU A 38 25.90 -13.64 -6.71
CA LEU A 38 27.08 -12.85 -7.11
C LEU A 38 27.38 -13.13 -8.59
N ASP A 39 27.60 -12.08 -9.39
CA ASP A 39 27.95 -12.22 -10.81
C ASP A 39 26.92 -13.07 -11.58
N GLU A 40 25.64 -12.83 -11.32
CA GLU A 40 24.49 -13.61 -11.85
C GLU A 40 24.51 -15.11 -11.49
N LYS A 41 25.37 -15.54 -10.57
CA LYS A 41 25.38 -16.91 -10.05
C LYS A 41 24.65 -16.95 -8.70
N PRO A 42 23.62 -17.81 -8.54
CA PRO A 42 23.02 -18.05 -7.24
C PRO A 42 23.93 -18.91 -6.36
N ARG A 43 23.65 -18.96 -5.05
CA ARG A 43 24.36 -19.81 -4.07
C ARG A 43 25.85 -19.51 -3.93
N MET A 44 26.16 -18.23 -3.93
CA MET A 44 27.51 -17.74 -3.73
C MET A 44 27.76 -17.42 -2.27
N VAL A 45 28.89 -17.87 -1.73
CA VAL A 45 29.39 -17.52 -0.40
C VAL A 45 30.67 -16.71 -0.58
N THR A 46 30.59 -15.42 -0.28
CA THR A 46 31.70 -14.47 -0.47
C THR A 46 32.37 -14.18 0.87
N ALA A 47 33.70 -14.15 0.90
CA ALA A 47 34.51 -13.76 2.04
C ALA A 47 35.50 -12.64 1.67
N ALA A 48 35.37 -11.49 2.34
CA ALA A 48 36.30 -10.38 2.27
C ALA A 48 37.46 -10.62 3.25
N LEU A 49 38.50 -11.34 2.83
CA LEU A 49 39.59 -11.75 3.73
C LEU A 49 40.52 -10.59 4.08
N HIS A 50 40.73 -9.65 3.15
CA HIS A 50 41.51 -8.41 3.29
C HIS A 50 41.03 -7.41 2.23
N ASP A 51 41.32 -6.12 2.38
CA ASP A 51 41.04 -5.06 1.37
C ASP A 51 41.54 -5.39 -0.05
N ASP A 52 42.51 -6.29 -0.16
CA ASP A 52 43.18 -6.64 -1.40
C ASP A 52 42.91 -8.10 -1.80
N VAL A 53 42.22 -8.89 -0.99
CA VAL A 53 41.98 -10.31 -1.25
C VAL A 53 40.57 -10.67 -0.79
N TRP A 54 39.70 -10.78 -1.77
CA TRP A 54 38.35 -11.32 -1.65
C TRP A 54 38.30 -12.69 -2.28
N VAL A 55 37.43 -13.55 -1.77
CA VAL A 55 37.14 -14.86 -2.35
C VAL A 55 35.64 -15.09 -2.41
N ALA A 56 35.18 -15.80 -3.44
CA ALA A 56 33.80 -16.26 -3.55
C ALA A 56 33.80 -17.74 -3.88
N TYR A 57 32.97 -18.50 -3.18
CA TYR A 57 32.79 -19.93 -3.36
C TYR A 57 31.39 -20.22 -3.87
N ASP A 58 31.29 -21.16 -4.79
CA ASP A 58 30.02 -21.69 -5.25
C ASP A 58 29.58 -22.83 -4.33
N ALA A 59 28.49 -22.63 -3.58
CA ALA A 59 28.00 -23.62 -2.63
C ALA A 59 27.40 -24.86 -3.33
N ARG A 60 27.06 -24.78 -4.62
CA ARG A 60 26.53 -25.91 -5.40
C ARG A 60 27.61 -26.94 -5.69
N THR A 61 28.83 -26.48 -5.92
CA THR A 61 29.98 -27.30 -6.33
C THR A 61 31.04 -27.41 -5.24
N ALA A 62 30.90 -26.65 -4.14
CA ALA A 62 31.89 -26.50 -3.08
C ALA A 62 33.28 -26.15 -3.62
N SER A 63 33.35 -25.24 -4.59
CA SER A 63 34.58 -24.81 -5.23
C SER A 63 34.83 -23.31 -5.08
N LEU A 64 36.10 -22.91 -5.16
CA LEU A 64 36.46 -21.50 -5.29
C LEU A 64 36.01 -21.05 -6.68
N TYR A 65 35.09 -20.10 -6.73
CA TYR A 65 34.66 -19.46 -7.98
C TYR A 65 35.61 -18.33 -8.35
N LYS A 66 35.95 -17.45 -7.40
CA LYS A 66 36.72 -16.24 -7.70
C LYS A 66 37.61 -15.84 -6.54
N ALA A 67 38.80 -15.32 -6.86
CA ALA A 67 39.63 -14.57 -5.93
C ALA A 67 40.09 -13.27 -6.60
N TRP A 68 39.94 -12.12 -5.94
CA TRP A 68 40.19 -10.82 -6.57
C TRP A 68 40.63 -9.74 -5.59
N LYS A 69 41.16 -8.66 -6.16
CA LYS A 69 41.41 -7.38 -5.49
C LYS A 69 40.38 -6.36 -5.95
N GLY A 70 39.74 -5.67 -5.01
CA GLY A 70 38.68 -4.70 -5.27
C GLY A 70 37.58 -4.85 -4.24
N GLY A 71 36.34 -5.01 -4.69
CA GLY A 71 35.18 -5.14 -3.81
C GLY A 71 33.99 -5.82 -4.46
N VAL A 72 32.82 -5.59 -3.88
CA VAL A 72 31.52 -5.99 -4.42
C VAL A 72 30.66 -4.75 -4.58
N ASN A 73 30.10 -4.57 -5.77
CA ASN A 73 29.05 -3.60 -6.03
C ASN A 73 27.74 -4.23 -5.59
N PHE A 74 27.20 -3.73 -4.48
CA PHE A 74 25.95 -4.23 -3.91
C PHE A 74 24.75 -3.56 -4.59
N ASP A 75 24.38 -4.06 -5.76
CA ASP A 75 23.15 -3.67 -6.46
C ASP A 75 22.03 -4.70 -6.23
N GLY A 76 20.78 -4.24 -6.36
CA GLY A 76 19.59 -5.08 -6.28
C GLY A 76 18.57 -4.62 -5.23
N ALA A 77 17.46 -5.34 -5.15
CA ALA A 77 16.28 -4.94 -4.39
C ALA A 77 16.58 -4.57 -2.93
N VAL A 78 17.43 -5.34 -2.25
CA VAL A 78 17.77 -5.14 -0.82
C VAL A 78 18.76 -3.99 -0.62
N TYR A 79 19.61 -3.72 -1.61
CA TYR A 79 20.76 -2.82 -1.48
C TYR A 79 20.47 -1.42 -2.01
N THR A 80 20.01 -1.32 -3.26
CA THR A 80 19.77 -0.05 -3.95
C THR A 80 18.31 0.17 -4.31
N THR A 81 17.42 -0.77 -3.99
CA THR A 81 15.98 -0.76 -4.34
C THR A 81 15.68 -0.87 -5.84
N VAL A 82 16.73 -0.97 -6.67
CA VAL A 82 16.61 -1.13 -8.12
C VAL A 82 16.18 -2.56 -8.45
N HIS A 83 15.16 -2.68 -9.28
CA HIS A 83 14.78 -3.95 -9.91
C HIS A 83 15.81 -4.25 -11.00
N GLY A 84 16.88 -4.97 -10.65
CA GLY A 84 18.04 -5.08 -11.51
C GLY A 84 19.10 -6.06 -10.99
N PRO A 85 20.29 -6.05 -11.61
CA PRO A 85 21.33 -7.04 -11.36
C PRO A 85 21.65 -7.10 -9.86
N GLN A 86 21.76 -8.33 -9.39
CA GLN A 86 22.20 -8.69 -8.05
C GLN A 86 23.69 -8.31 -7.87
N PRO A 87 24.27 -8.41 -6.66
CA PRO A 87 25.65 -7.98 -6.43
C PRO A 87 26.64 -8.49 -7.47
N THR A 88 27.56 -7.61 -7.89
CA THR A 88 28.62 -7.95 -8.85
C THR A 88 29.98 -7.71 -8.23
N SER A 89 30.95 -8.55 -8.53
CA SER A 89 32.32 -8.36 -8.09
C SER A 89 33.00 -7.29 -8.95
N SER A 90 33.77 -6.41 -8.32
CA SER A 90 34.47 -5.30 -8.99
C SER A 90 35.97 -5.34 -8.70
N GLY A 91 36.77 -4.97 -9.70
CA GLY A 91 38.23 -4.91 -9.62
C GLY A 91 38.95 -6.02 -10.38
N TYR A 92 40.18 -6.31 -9.95
CA TYR A 92 41.11 -7.20 -10.66
C TYR A 92 41.01 -8.63 -10.14
N ALA A 93 40.53 -9.55 -10.98
CA ALA A 93 40.44 -10.96 -10.66
C ALA A 93 41.83 -11.65 -10.72
N TYR A 94 42.28 -12.18 -9.59
CA TYR A 94 43.45 -13.05 -9.53
C TYR A 94 43.13 -14.44 -10.07
N TYR A 95 41.90 -14.89 -9.87
CA TYR A 95 41.39 -16.17 -10.31
C TYR A 95 39.89 -16.06 -10.53
N THR A 96 39.40 -16.67 -11.61
CA THR A 96 37.97 -16.86 -11.88
C THR A 96 37.78 -18.22 -12.54
N ASP A 97 36.93 -19.07 -11.97
CA ASP A 97 36.47 -20.31 -12.58
C ASP A 97 35.22 -20.05 -13.44
N ALA A 98 35.42 -19.47 -14.62
CA ALA A 98 34.31 -19.10 -15.49
C ALA A 98 33.56 -20.31 -16.07
N GLU A 99 34.26 -21.44 -16.22
CA GLU A 99 33.74 -22.67 -16.84
C GLU A 99 33.22 -23.70 -15.81
N GLU A 100 33.31 -23.40 -14.50
CA GLU A 100 32.96 -24.34 -13.40
C GLU A 100 33.77 -25.65 -13.49
N ASN A 101 35.06 -25.54 -13.81
CA ASN A 101 35.97 -26.67 -14.10
C ASN A 101 36.48 -27.41 -12.84
N VAL A 102 36.18 -26.91 -11.64
CA VAL A 102 36.63 -27.55 -10.39
C VAL A 102 35.78 -28.78 -10.07
N GLU A 103 36.40 -29.96 -10.21
CA GLU A 103 35.80 -31.24 -9.86
C GLU A 103 36.48 -31.88 -8.64
N TRP A 104 35.67 -32.34 -7.69
CA TRP A 104 36.12 -33.19 -6.59
C TRP A 104 36.18 -34.65 -7.03
N PHE A 105 37.16 -35.40 -6.55
CA PHE A 105 37.22 -36.84 -6.75
C PHE A 105 37.75 -37.57 -5.52
N VAL A 106 37.36 -38.84 -5.40
CA VAL A 106 37.77 -39.72 -4.31
C VAL A 106 38.41 -40.97 -4.89
N VAL A 107 39.53 -41.40 -4.34
CA VAL A 107 40.22 -42.64 -4.73
C VAL A 107 40.06 -43.68 -3.63
N GLU A 108 39.54 -44.85 -4.01
CA GLU A 108 39.43 -46.03 -3.15
C GLU A 108 40.05 -47.24 -3.86
N GLY A 109 41.04 -47.90 -3.23
CA GLY A 109 41.66 -49.10 -3.80
C GLY A 109 42.28 -48.89 -5.20
N GLY A 110 42.69 -47.67 -5.52
CA GLY A 110 43.22 -47.28 -6.84
C GLY A 110 42.17 -46.95 -7.89
N LYS A 111 40.87 -46.97 -7.57
CA LYS A 111 39.77 -46.57 -8.45
C LYS A 111 39.34 -45.13 -8.13
N VAL A 112 39.24 -44.28 -9.15
CA VAL A 112 38.69 -42.92 -9.05
C VAL A 112 37.16 -42.99 -9.06
N LEU A 113 36.53 -42.28 -8.12
CA LEU A 113 35.09 -42.18 -7.91
C LEU A 113 34.71 -40.70 -7.86
N THR A 114 33.62 -40.33 -8.52
CA THR A 114 33.03 -38.99 -8.45
C THR A 114 32.07 -38.93 -7.26
N PRO A 115 32.31 -38.10 -6.24
CA PRO A 115 31.41 -37.94 -5.12
C PRO A 115 30.22 -37.03 -5.49
N GLU A 116 29.10 -37.22 -4.80
CA GLU A 116 28.09 -36.17 -4.64
C GLU A 116 28.63 -35.14 -3.65
N VAL A 117 28.57 -33.86 -3.99
CA VAL A 117 29.17 -32.76 -3.22
C VAL A 117 28.06 -31.94 -2.60
N GLN A 118 28.18 -31.63 -1.31
CA GLN A 118 27.25 -30.75 -0.61
C GLN A 118 27.99 -29.76 0.28
N TYR A 119 27.68 -28.48 0.13
CA TYR A 119 28.08 -27.46 1.10
C TYR A 119 27.26 -27.63 2.39
N ARG A 120 27.95 -27.76 3.53
CA ARG A 120 27.31 -27.96 4.84
C ARG A 120 27.21 -26.68 5.67
N GLY A 121 27.76 -25.58 5.17
CA GLY A 121 27.81 -24.32 5.88
C GLY A 121 29.23 -23.84 6.18
N HIS A 122 29.31 -22.85 7.05
CA HIS A 122 30.58 -22.30 7.53
C HIS A 122 30.54 -21.97 9.01
N ARG A 123 31.73 -21.89 9.61
CA ARG A 123 31.91 -21.40 10.97
C ARG A 123 33.08 -20.45 11.10
N PHE A 124 33.09 -19.70 12.19
CA PHE A 124 34.15 -18.77 12.53
C PHE A 124 35.04 -19.33 13.64
N GLU A 125 36.35 -19.33 13.42
CA GLU A 125 37.33 -19.67 14.44
C GLU A 125 38.47 -18.66 14.41
N ASN A 126 38.69 -17.93 15.52
CA ASN A 126 39.75 -16.92 15.63
C ASN A 126 39.72 -15.87 14.50
N ASN A 127 38.53 -15.38 14.17
CA ASN A 127 38.25 -14.47 13.06
C ASN A 127 38.63 -15.02 11.67
N ARG A 128 38.65 -16.34 11.49
CA ARG A 128 38.80 -17.03 10.19
C ARG A 128 37.56 -17.82 9.87
N VAL A 129 37.29 -18.00 8.59
CA VAL A 129 36.15 -18.77 8.11
C VAL A 129 36.63 -20.19 7.80
N ILE A 130 35.82 -21.16 8.18
CA ILE A 130 36.00 -22.56 7.84
C ILE A 130 34.75 -23.00 7.11
N PHE A 131 34.89 -23.23 5.81
CA PHE A 131 33.86 -23.83 4.96
C PHE A 131 33.87 -25.34 5.15
N THR A 132 32.69 -25.92 5.31
CA THR A 132 32.54 -27.38 5.49
C THR A 132 31.82 -27.96 4.28
N TYR A 133 32.42 -28.98 3.68
CA TYR A 133 31.89 -29.70 2.55
C TYR A 133 31.73 -31.17 2.90
N GLU A 134 30.68 -31.79 2.40
CA GLU A 134 30.47 -33.24 2.46
C GLU A 134 30.61 -33.83 1.06
N LEU A 135 31.50 -34.82 0.93
CA LEU A 135 31.67 -35.64 -0.26
C LEU A 135 31.11 -37.03 0.02
N LYS A 136 30.08 -37.42 -0.73
CA LYS A 136 29.36 -38.68 -0.52
C LYS A 136 29.62 -39.65 -1.66
N VAL A 137 29.95 -40.90 -1.29
CA VAL A 137 30.22 -42.00 -2.23
C VAL A 137 29.41 -43.22 -1.78
N GLY A 138 28.23 -43.41 -2.37
CA GLY A 138 27.23 -44.35 -1.86
C GLY A 138 26.74 -43.90 -0.49
N ASP A 139 26.78 -44.79 0.51
CA ASP A 139 26.36 -44.46 1.89
C ASP A 139 27.48 -43.85 2.75
N ARG A 140 28.69 -43.71 2.21
CA ARG A 140 29.87 -43.25 2.96
C ARG A 140 30.07 -41.75 2.76
N ARG A 141 30.36 -41.05 3.85
CA ARG A 141 30.55 -39.60 3.90
C ARG A 141 32.00 -39.26 4.22
N ILE A 142 32.53 -38.27 3.54
CA ILE A 142 33.84 -37.67 3.78
C ILE A 142 33.61 -36.19 4.01
N VAL A 143 34.10 -35.67 5.13
CA VAL A 143 34.01 -34.24 5.43
C VAL A 143 35.32 -33.58 5.05
N VAL A 144 35.24 -32.52 4.25
CA VAL A 144 36.38 -31.67 3.91
C VAL A 144 36.12 -30.30 4.49
N GLU A 145 37.06 -29.79 5.27
CA GLU A 145 37.02 -28.42 5.75
C GLU A 145 38.08 -27.59 5.04
N GLU A 146 37.68 -26.40 4.57
CA GLU A 146 38.57 -25.46 3.90
C GLU A 146 38.56 -24.12 4.65
N SER A 147 39.74 -23.61 4.98
CA SER A 147 39.92 -22.28 5.56
C SER A 147 40.83 -21.44 4.65
N PRO A 148 40.25 -20.51 3.86
CA PRO A 148 41.02 -19.57 3.07
C PRO A 148 41.47 -18.37 3.92
N GLU A 149 42.68 -17.87 3.64
CA GLU A 149 43.23 -16.69 4.32
C GLU A 149 44.10 -15.86 3.38
N ALA A 150 43.98 -14.54 3.51
CA ALA A 150 44.83 -13.60 2.80
C ALA A 150 46.26 -13.66 3.36
N ILE A 151 47.25 -13.84 2.47
CA ILE A 151 48.67 -13.86 2.82
C ILE A 151 49.44 -12.85 1.97
N ARG A 152 50.65 -12.49 2.42
CA ARG A 152 51.55 -11.61 1.67
C ARG A 152 52.97 -12.14 1.60
N ARG A 153 53.65 -11.81 0.50
CA ARG A 153 55.09 -12.03 0.31
C ARG A 153 55.74 -10.76 -0.25
N GLY A 154 56.25 -9.92 0.65
CA GLY A 154 56.66 -8.56 0.27
C GLY A 154 55.43 -7.72 -0.06
N SER A 155 55.39 -7.12 -1.25
CA SER A 155 54.24 -6.37 -1.78
C SER A 155 53.19 -7.26 -2.47
N GLN A 156 53.52 -8.52 -2.78
CA GLN A 156 52.61 -9.44 -3.46
C GLN A 156 51.52 -9.93 -2.50
N ASN A 157 50.27 -9.76 -2.93
CA ASN A 157 49.12 -10.39 -2.32
C ASN A 157 49.09 -11.88 -2.67
N GLY A 158 48.43 -12.67 -1.85
CA GLY A 158 48.33 -14.10 -2.04
C GLY A 158 47.17 -14.70 -1.26
N LEU A 159 46.86 -15.95 -1.58
CA LEU A 159 45.82 -16.73 -0.95
C LEU A 159 46.42 -18.02 -0.38
N GLU A 160 46.19 -18.27 0.90
CA GLU A 160 46.39 -19.58 1.51
C GLU A 160 45.04 -20.29 1.60
N ARG A 161 44.94 -21.50 1.04
CA ARG A 161 43.81 -22.42 1.24
C ARG A 161 44.29 -23.57 2.10
N LYS A 162 43.71 -23.73 3.29
CA LYS A 162 44.02 -24.82 4.21
C LYS A 162 42.89 -25.84 4.21
N PHE A 163 43.18 -27.08 3.82
CA PHE A 163 42.24 -28.19 3.80
C PHE A 163 42.51 -29.17 4.93
N THR A 164 41.46 -29.70 5.55
CA THR A 164 41.51 -30.89 6.39
C THR A 164 40.44 -31.88 5.95
N VAL A 165 40.75 -33.18 6.04
CA VAL A 165 39.86 -34.24 5.57
C VAL A 165 39.57 -35.18 6.74
N GLN A 166 38.29 -35.47 6.95
CA GLN A 166 37.82 -36.47 7.90
C GLN A 166 37.12 -37.58 7.12
N THR A 167 37.68 -38.79 7.12
CA THR A 167 37.17 -39.92 6.33
C THR A 167 36.71 -41.08 7.23
N ALA A 168 35.72 -41.83 6.75
CA ALA A 168 35.41 -43.17 7.24
C ALA A 168 36.01 -44.23 6.27
N GLY A 169 37.31 -44.52 6.39
CA GLY A 169 38.01 -45.54 5.60
C GLY A 169 39.26 -45.06 4.84
N GLU A 170 39.88 -45.93 4.05
CA GLU A 170 41.10 -45.65 3.25
C GLU A 170 40.79 -44.88 1.96
N PHE A 171 40.18 -43.70 2.08
CA PHE A 171 39.94 -42.81 0.95
C PHE A 171 41.07 -41.79 0.80
N ARG A 172 41.44 -41.49 -0.44
CA ARG A 172 42.20 -40.29 -0.78
C ARG A 172 41.29 -39.31 -1.50
N VAL A 173 41.24 -38.08 -1.02
CA VAL A 173 40.47 -37.00 -1.65
C VAL A 173 41.40 -36.18 -2.52
N GLY A 174 40.95 -35.82 -3.70
CA GLY A 174 41.62 -34.81 -4.50
C GLY A 174 40.63 -33.89 -5.21
N LEU A 175 41.17 -32.81 -5.73
CA LEU A 175 40.41 -31.80 -6.45
C LEU A 175 41.21 -31.28 -7.64
N TYR A 176 40.52 -31.07 -8.76
CA TYR A 176 41.07 -30.36 -9.91
C TYR A 176 41.04 -28.86 -9.62
N THR A 177 42.18 -28.18 -9.70
CA THR A 177 42.25 -26.73 -9.43
C THR A 177 43.37 -26.07 -10.21
N THR A 178 43.20 -24.77 -10.40
CA THR A 178 44.18 -23.90 -11.04
C THR A 178 44.66 -22.87 -10.03
N VAL A 179 45.97 -22.64 -10.02
CA VAL A 179 46.58 -21.48 -9.36
C VAL A 179 46.97 -20.48 -10.43
N SER A 180 46.25 -19.36 -10.45
CA SER A 180 46.27 -18.35 -11.51
C SER A 180 46.96 -17.05 -11.13
N SER A 181 47.20 -16.21 -12.13
CA SER A 181 47.81 -14.89 -12.00
C SER A 181 49.17 -14.91 -11.30
N LEU A 182 50.00 -15.92 -11.57
CA LEU A 182 51.34 -16.04 -11.00
C LEU A 182 52.36 -15.25 -11.84
N ILE A 183 53.43 -14.78 -11.20
CA ILE A 183 54.57 -14.15 -11.92
C ILE A 183 55.39 -15.23 -12.66
N ASN A 184 55.48 -16.43 -12.10
CA ASN A 184 56.05 -17.61 -12.77
C ASN A 184 55.48 -18.91 -12.16
N GLU A 185 55.75 -20.03 -12.83
CA GLU A 185 55.28 -21.38 -12.47
C GLU A 185 55.67 -21.88 -11.06
N ARG A 186 56.54 -21.16 -10.31
CA ARG A 186 57.00 -21.53 -8.96
C ARG A 186 56.40 -20.68 -7.84
N ASP A 187 55.49 -19.76 -8.17
CA ASP A 187 54.89 -18.84 -7.21
C ASP A 187 53.67 -19.39 -6.46
N TYR A 188 53.57 -20.71 -6.40
CA TYR A 188 52.72 -21.42 -5.45
C TYR A 188 53.55 -22.40 -4.60
N LYS A 189 53.02 -22.75 -3.42
CA LYS A 189 53.58 -23.79 -2.53
C LYS A 189 52.46 -24.65 -2.00
N THR A 190 52.66 -25.97 -1.98
CA THR A 190 51.70 -26.89 -1.35
C THR A 190 52.40 -27.85 -0.40
N THR A 191 51.69 -28.30 0.65
CA THR A 191 52.08 -29.46 1.48
C THR A 191 51.40 -30.75 1.06
N GLY A 192 50.48 -30.70 0.09
CA GLY A 192 49.88 -31.87 -0.57
C GLY A 192 50.64 -32.27 -1.84
N ASP A 193 50.12 -33.28 -2.53
CA ASP A 193 50.66 -33.73 -3.82
C ASP A 193 49.91 -33.03 -4.96
N PHE A 194 50.56 -32.06 -5.61
CA PHE A 194 49.98 -31.30 -6.73
C PHE A 194 50.63 -31.72 -8.04
N GLN A 195 49.92 -32.54 -8.81
CA GLN A 195 50.34 -33.00 -10.11
C GLN A 195 49.91 -31.98 -11.17
N VAL A 196 50.86 -31.21 -11.69
CA VAL A 196 50.62 -30.24 -12.77
C VAL A 196 50.15 -30.95 -14.04
N THR A 197 49.02 -30.51 -14.60
CA THR A 197 48.44 -31.03 -15.84
C THR A 197 48.66 -30.08 -17.01
N SER A 198 48.59 -28.76 -16.79
CA SER A 198 48.93 -27.73 -17.78
C SER A 198 49.57 -26.51 -17.12
N VAL A 199 50.36 -25.79 -17.91
CA VAL A 199 50.86 -24.46 -17.57
C VAL A 199 50.56 -23.56 -18.76
N ASP A 200 49.73 -22.55 -18.52
CA ASP A 200 49.25 -21.61 -19.53
C ASP A 200 49.82 -20.22 -19.21
N VAL A 201 50.29 -19.50 -20.23
CA VAL A 201 50.91 -18.18 -20.06
C VAL A 201 50.14 -17.17 -20.91
N ASP A 202 49.51 -16.21 -20.24
CA ASP A 202 48.74 -15.13 -20.86
C ASP A 202 49.61 -13.87 -20.96
N GLU A 203 49.73 -13.31 -22.16
CA GLU A 203 50.57 -12.14 -22.45
C GLU A 203 49.73 -10.85 -22.41
N TYR A 204 50.20 -9.84 -21.67
CA TYR A 204 49.54 -8.54 -21.52
C TYR A 204 50.50 -7.38 -21.86
N PRO A 205 49.96 -6.18 -22.21
CA PRO A 205 50.76 -4.95 -22.33
C PRO A 205 51.36 -4.54 -20.97
N GLY A 206 52.51 -5.11 -20.59
CA GLY A 206 53.16 -4.87 -19.30
C GLY A 206 53.87 -6.09 -18.69
N GLY A 207 53.62 -7.30 -19.21
CA GLY A 207 54.21 -8.55 -18.75
C GLY A 207 53.31 -9.74 -19.04
N SER A 208 53.62 -10.91 -18.48
CA SER A 208 52.80 -12.11 -18.62
C SER A 208 52.31 -12.64 -17.27
N LEU A 209 51.15 -13.30 -17.29
CA LEU A 209 50.61 -14.07 -16.16
C LEU A 209 50.78 -15.55 -16.45
N THR A 210 51.17 -16.32 -15.43
CA THR A 210 51.22 -17.78 -15.52
C THR A 210 50.05 -18.38 -14.73
N ASN A 211 49.31 -19.29 -15.36
CA ASN A 211 48.29 -20.13 -14.73
C ASN A 211 48.78 -21.58 -14.70
N VAL A 212 48.69 -22.24 -13.55
CA VAL A 212 49.11 -23.64 -13.38
C VAL A 212 47.90 -24.46 -12.96
N SER A 213 47.41 -25.29 -13.87
CA SER A 213 46.31 -26.23 -13.61
C SER A 213 46.87 -27.58 -13.19
N GLY A 214 46.22 -28.23 -12.22
CA GLY A 214 46.67 -29.53 -11.75
C GLY A 214 45.69 -30.24 -10.86
N ILE A 215 46.11 -31.44 -10.45
CA ILE A 215 45.37 -32.32 -9.56
C ILE A 215 46.00 -32.19 -8.17
N LEU A 216 45.27 -31.61 -7.20
CA LEU A 216 45.71 -31.56 -5.81
C LEU A 216 45.14 -32.75 -5.04
N THR A 217 46.00 -33.69 -4.65
CA THR A 217 45.63 -34.75 -3.69
C THR A 217 45.85 -34.24 -2.27
N LEU A 218 44.79 -34.29 -1.47
CA LEU A 218 44.80 -33.85 -0.08
C LEU A 218 45.47 -34.89 0.83
N ASN A 219 46.09 -34.40 1.90
CA ASN A 219 46.73 -35.22 2.92
C ASN A 219 45.66 -35.95 3.72
N SER A 220 45.82 -37.26 3.88
CA SER A 220 44.92 -38.09 4.70
C SER A 220 45.10 -37.88 6.21
N GLU A 221 46.28 -37.40 6.62
CA GLU A 221 46.59 -37.04 8.01
C GLU A 221 47.21 -35.63 8.05
N GLY A 222 46.65 -34.76 8.90
CA GLY A 222 47.07 -33.35 8.99
C GLY A 222 46.49 -32.46 7.89
N ALA A 223 46.88 -31.19 7.88
CA ALA A 223 46.35 -30.20 6.94
C ALA A 223 47.13 -30.19 5.61
N THR A 224 46.42 -30.02 4.50
CA THR A 224 47.00 -29.61 3.21
C THR A 224 46.93 -28.09 3.11
N LEU A 225 48.07 -27.45 2.88
CA LEU A 225 48.16 -26.02 2.61
C LEU A 225 48.43 -25.84 1.12
N LEU A 226 47.67 -24.99 0.44
CA LEU A 226 47.97 -24.49 -0.90
C LEU A 226 48.10 -22.97 -0.81
N LYS A 227 49.28 -22.44 -1.09
CA LYS A 227 49.58 -21.01 -1.07
C LYS A 227 49.86 -20.55 -2.49
N SER A 228 49.19 -19.50 -2.96
CA SER A 228 49.49 -18.81 -4.21
C SER A 228 49.87 -17.37 -3.94
N PHE A 229 50.83 -16.84 -4.70
CA PHE A 229 51.23 -15.44 -4.65
C PHE A 229 50.95 -14.81 -6.02
N PHE A 230 50.05 -13.84 -6.02
CA PHE A 230 49.52 -13.24 -7.23
C PHE A 230 50.44 -12.12 -7.73
N HIS A 231 50.44 -11.93 -9.06
CA HIS A 231 50.95 -10.74 -9.70
C HIS A 231 50.14 -9.52 -9.23
N GLU A 232 50.77 -8.36 -9.12
CA GLU A 232 50.12 -7.12 -8.66
C GLU A 232 49.10 -6.53 -9.66
N GLY A 233 48.78 -7.27 -10.74
CA GLY A 233 48.03 -6.79 -11.91
C GLY A 233 48.87 -5.98 -12.90
N PHE A 234 48.31 -5.75 -14.09
CA PHE A 234 48.83 -4.78 -15.07
C PHE A 234 47.82 -3.62 -15.15
N GLU A 235 48.28 -2.37 -15.29
CA GLU A 235 47.40 -1.18 -15.38
C GLU A 235 46.44 -1.20 -16.60
N THR A 236 46.47 -2.24 -17.44
CA THR A 236 45.64 -2.40 -18.65
C THR A 236 45.00 -3.79 -18.81
N ALA A 237 45.00 -4.66 -17.78
CA ALA A 237 44.39 -6.00 -17.87
C ALA A 237 42.96 -6.04 -17.30
N GLY A 238 42.09 -5.15 -17.78
CA GLY A 238 40.69 -5.04 -17.41
C GLY A 238 39.79 -5.00 -18.65
N GLU A 239 39.88 -5.99 -19.52
CA GLU A 239 38.83 -6.27 -20.50
C GLU A 239 38.09 -7.56 -20.08
N SER A 240 36.99 -7.38 -19.35
CA SER A 240 35.85 -8.30 -19.43
C SER A 240 34.73 -7.57 -20.15
N THR A 241 34.13 -8.25 -21.12
CA THR A 241 33.22 -7.78 -22.14
C THR A 241 31.92 -7.16 -21.60
N SER A 242 31.78 -5.84 -21.75
CA SER A 242 30.55 -5.15 -22.19
C SER A 242 30.89 -3.67 -22.43
N SER A 243 31.38 -3.35 -23.62
CA SER A 243 31.57 -1.97 -24.06
C SER A 243 30.22 -1.42 -24.53
N ASP A 244 29.56 -0.63 -23.68
CA ASP A 244 28.80 0.51 -24.18
C ASP A 244 29.73 1.74 -24.08
N GLU A 245 30.12 2.25 -25.25
CA GLU A 245 30.91 3.46 -25.38
C GLU A 245 30.06 4.68 -24.99
N SER A 246 30.14 5.12 -23.74
CA SER A 246 29.97 6.54 -23.40
C SER A 246 31.26 7.05 -22.80
N MET A 247 31.93 7.98 -23.49
CA MET A 247 33.11 8.68 -22.98
C MET A 247 32.85 9.17 -21.55
N GLU A 248 33.74 8.82 -20.62
CA GLU A 248 33.73 9.28 -19.22
C GLU A 248 33.69 10.82 -19.16
N MET A 249 32.54 11.39 -18.83
CA MET A 249 32.50 12.74 -18.28
C MET A 249 32.92 12.66 -16.80
N PRO A 250 33.94 13.40 -16.35
CA PRO A 250 34.40 13.38 -14.96
C PRO A 250 33.28 13.58 -13.93
N GLY A 251 32.28 14.40 -14.27
CA GLY A 251 31.10 14.65 -13.44
C GLY A 251 30.22 13.43 -13.18
N ALA A 252 30.03 12.55 -14.17
CA ALA A 252 29.21 11.34 -14.01
C ALA A 252 29.87 10.35 -13.04
N ALA A 253 31.19 10.16 -13.15
CA ALA A 253 31.95 9.30 -12.25
C ALA A 253 32.01 9.83 -10.80
N LEU A 254 32.00 11.15 -10.62
CA LEU A 254 31.91 11.79 -9.31
C LEU A 254 30.53 11.60 -8.67
N ILE A 255 29.45 11.71 -9.47
CA ILE A 255 28.08 11.41 -9.01
C ILE A 255 27.99 9.95 -8.56
N GLU A 256 28.60 9.02 -9.30
CA GLU A 256 28.61 7.58 -8.99
C GLU A 256 29.25 7.23 -7.64
N ARG A 257 30.30 7.98 -7.24
CA ARG A 257 31.05 7.74 -5.98
C ARG A 257 30.49 8.51 -4.78
N SER A 258 29.42 9.25 -4.99
CA SER A 258 28.76 10.07 -3.98
C SER A 258 27.41 9.48 -3.58
N ASP A 259 26.82 9.99 -2.51
CA ASP A 259 25.47 9.65 -2.08
C ASP A 259 24.37 10.38 -2.89
N CYS A 260 24.72 11.19 -3.91
CA CYS A 260 23.77 11.93 -4.76
C CYS A 260 22.68 11.03 -5.37
N LYS A 261 23.03 9.80 -5.76
CA LYS A 261 22.08 8.80 -6.32
C LYS A 261 21.05 8.30 -5.32
N SER A 262 21.27 8.51 -4.03
CA SER A 262 20.28 8.21 -2.99
C SER A 262 19.05 9.12 -3.10
N CYS A 263 19.16 10.27 -3.76
CA CYS A 263 18.09 11.27 -3.88
C CYS A 263 17.81 11.76 -5.31
N HIS A 264 18.69 11.52 -6.29
CA HIS A 264 18.52 11.99 -7.67
C HIS A 264 18.73 10.85 -8.68
N ASN A 265 18.13 10.98 -9.86
CA ASN A 265 18.26 10.05 -10.99
C ASN A 265 18.41 10.84 -12.30
N ALA A 266 18.94 10.21 -13.36
CA ALA A 266 19.15 10.85 -14.65
C ALA A 266 17.85 11.40 -15.26
N GLU A 267 16.82 10.56 -15.38
CA GLU A 267 15.62 10.87 -16.16
C GLU A 267 14.35 11.03 -15.32
N VAL A 268 14.29 10.34 -14.18
CA VAL A 268 13.09 10.22 -13.35
C VAL A 268 13.24 11.01 -12.05
N LYS A 269 12.18 11.72 -11.64
CA LYS A 269 12.17 12.40 -10.34
C LYS A 269 12.06 11.36 -9.21
N THR A 270 12.96 11.41 -8.24
CA THR A 270 12.93 10.56 -7.04
C THR A 270 12.68 11.41 -5.79
N VAL A 271 13.64 11.55 -4.87
CA VAL A 271 13.51 12.43 -3.67
C VAL A 271 13.75 13.89 -4.07
N GLY A 272 14.78 14.12 -4.89
CA GLY A 272 15.07 15.36 -5.60
C GLY A 272 14.66 15.29 -7.08
N PRO A 273 14.77 16.39 -7.84
CA PRO A 273 14.48 16.42 -9.27
C PRO A 273 15.39 15.46 -10.08
N ALA A 274 14.88 14.98 -11.21
CA ALA A 274 15.71 14.29 -12.20
C ALA A 274 16.79 15.21 -12.76
N TYR A 275 17.94 14.67 -13.16
CA TYR A 275 19.02 15.45 -13.77
C TYR A 275 18.55 16.09 -15.09
N VAL A 276 17.80 15.38 -15.95
CA VAL A 276 17.18 15.97 -17.15
C VAL A 276 16.20 17.10 -16.81
N SER A 277 15.50 17.03 -15.68
CA SER A 277 14.61 18.12 -15.25
C SER A 277 15.41 19.34 -14.80
N VAL A 278 16.56 19.13 -14.14
CA VAL A 278 17.50 20.21 -13.80
C VAL A 278 18.10 20.80 -15.08
N ALA A 279 18.49 19.97 -16.05
CA ALA A 279 18.99 20.36 -17.36
C ALA A 279 17.98 21.26 -18.11
N ARG A 280 16.72 20.82 -18.20
CA ARG A 280 15.62 21.57 -18.83
C ARG A 280 15.29 22.90 -18.16
N LYS A 281 15.54 23.04 -16.86
CA LYS A 281 15.17 24.24 -16.09
C LYS A 281 16.26 25.31 -16.07
N TYR A 282 17.53 24.93 -16.17
CA TYR A 282 18.67 25.83 -16.02
C TYR A 282 19.53 25.83 -17.28
N SER A 283 19.93 27.00 -17.77
CA SER A 283 20.84 27.10 -18.91
C SER A 283 22.21 26.49 -18.61
N ASP A 284 22.88 25.94 -19.62
CA ASP A 284 24.25 25.39 -19.62
C ASP A 284 25.38 26.42 -19.39
N SER A 285 25.08 27.58 -18.78
CA SER A 285 26.03 28.68 -18.58
C SER A 285 26.88 28.50 -17.31
N GLU A 286 28.09 29.07 -17.30
CA GLU A 286 28.98 29.04 -16.11
C GLU A 286 28.34 29.66 -14.85
N GLU A 287 27.45 30.65 -15.00
CA GLU A 287 26.68 31.22 -13.87
C GLU A 287 25.70 30.20 -13.25
N SER A 288 25.06 29.35 -14.07
CA SER A 288 24.23 28.24 -13.58
C SER A 288 25.07 27.16 -12.91
N VAL A 289 26.24 26.85 -13.46
CA VAL A 289 27.18 25.86 -12.90
C VAL A 289 27.64 26.28 -11.50
N ASP A 290 28.13 27.52 -11.32
CA ASP A 290 28.57 28.04 -10.03
C ASP A 290 27.43 28.07 -8.99
N MET A 291 26.24 28.51 -9.40
CA MET A 291 25.07 28.57 -8.52
C MET A 291 24.63 27.17 -8.04
N LEU A 292 24.52 26.22 -8.96
CA LEU A 292 24.07 24.86 -8.66
C LEU A 292 25.12 24.09 -7.85
N ALA A 293 26.42 24.21 -8.18
CA ALA A 293 27.50 23.65 -7.38
C ALA A 293 27.48 24.20 -5.93
N GLY A 294 27.25 25.51 -5.77
CA GLY A 294 27.07 26.12 -4.46
C GLY A 294 25.85 25.59 -3.69
N LYS A 295 24.76 25.21 -4.38
CA LYS A 295 23.60 24.55 -3.77
C LYS A 295 23.91 23.10 -3.38
N VAL A 296 24.70 22.37 -4.15
CA VAL A 296 25.11 20.99 -3.82
C VAL A 296 25.87 20.97 -2.49
N ILE A 297 26.82 21.90 -2.31
CA ILE A 297 27.66 21.98 -1.12
C ILE A 297 26.89 22.47 0.11
N LYS A 298 26.02 23.48 -0.04
CA LYS A 298 25.31 24.12 1.08
C LYS A 298 23.93 23.53 1.38
N GLY A 299 23.45 22.63 0.52
CA GLY A 299 22.07 22.14 0.56
C GLY A 299 21.07 23.22 0.12
N GLY A 300 19.79 22.85 0.07
CA GLY A 300 18.74 23.79 -0.30
C GLY A 300 17.34 23.18 -0.29
N SER A 301 16.31 24.02 -0.30
CA SER A 301 14.89 23.61 -0.34
C SER A 301 14.04 24.57 -1.18
N GLY A 302 12.81 24.17 -1.50
CA GLY A 302 11.74 25.05 -2.00
C GLY A 302 11.66 25.29 -3.52
N VAL A 303 12.64 24.85 -4.32
CA VAL A 303 12.62 25.06 -5.79
C VAL A 303 11.95 23.91 -6.56
N TRP A 304 11.89 22.71 -5.95
CA TRP A 304 11.40 21.46 -6.56
C TRP A 304 10.39 20.70 -5.68
N GLY A 305 9.90 21.34 -4.60
CA GLY A 305 9.01 20.77 -3.59
C GLY A 305 9.50 21.00 -2.15
N GLU A 306 8.85 20.32 -1.19
CA GLU A 306 9.16 20.41 0.25
C GLU A 306 10.39 19.59 0.67
N ALA A 307 10.85 18.64 -0.15
CA ALA A 307 12.05 17.85 0.10
C ALA A 307 13.31 18.73 0.15
N VAL A 308 14.13 18.53 1.19
CA VAL A 308 15.36 19.31 1.44
C VAL A 308 16.56 18.52 0.94
N MET A 309 17.42 19.17 0.15
CA MET A 309 18.70 18.61 -0.26
C MET A 309 19.71 18.75 0.90
N THR A 310 20.21 17.62 1.39
CA THR A 310 21.27 17.54 2.41
C THR A 310 22.53 18.27 1.93
N PRO A 311 23.22 19.07 2.77
CA PRO A 311 24.46 19.75 2.39
C PRO A 311 25.64 18.77 2.29
N HIS A 312 26.53 19.01 1.33
CA HIS A 312 27.78 18.27 1.13
C HIS A 312 29.00 19.17 1.41
N PRO A 313 29.24 19.62 2.66
CA PRO A 313 30.27 20.61 2.99
C PRO A 313 31.71 20.08 2.82
N ASN A 314 31.88 18.77 2.65
CA ASN A 314 33.17 18.11 2.47
C ASN A 314 33.49 17.84 0.98
N LEU A 315 32.59 18.17 0.06
CA LEU A 315 32.80 18.03 -1.39
C LEU A 315 33.63 19.21 -1.90
N ASP A 316 34.65 18.94 -2.73
CA ASP A 316 35.46 20.00 -3.35
C ASP A 316 34.61 20.83 -4.34
N GLU A 317 34.91 22.13 -4.42
CA GLU A 317 34.11 23.07 -5.23
C GLU A 317 34.22 22.78 -6.73
N GLU A 318 35.38 22.35 -7.22
CA GLU A 318 35.56 22.06 -8.64
C GLU A 318 34.96 20.69 -9.01
N ASP A 319 35.01 19.70 -8.11
CA ASP A 319 34.32 18.42 -8.29
C ASP A 319 32.81 18.62 -8.38
N ALA A 320 32.23 19.49 -7.53
CA ALA A 320 30.80 19.81 -7.59
C ALA A 320 30.40 20.49 -8.91
N LYS A 321 31.27 21.30 -9.51
CA LYS A 321 31.01 21.94 -10.82
C LYS A 321 31.03 20.94 -11.96
N GLU A 322 31.98 20.01 -11.95
CA GLU A 322 32.04 18.92 -12.95
C GLU A 322 30.77 18.06 -12.91
N MET A 323 30.27 17.73 -11.72
CA MET A 323 28.99 17.01 -11.55
C MET A 323 27.82 17.78 -12.17
N VAL A 324 27.73 19.09 -11.98
CA VAL A 324 26.66 19.92 -12.54
C VAL A 324 26.75 20.05 -14.07
N ARG A 325 27.95 20.18 -14.64
CA ARG A 325 28.12 20.26 -16.10
C ARG A 325 27.59 19.02 -16.82
N TYR A 326 27.82 17.84 -16.26
CA TYR A 326 27.24 16.60 -16.76
C TYR A 326 25.71 16.59 -16.69
N ILE A 327 25.13 17.10 -15.61
CA ILE A 327 23.66 17.17 -15.46
C ILE A 327 23.05 18.01 -16.57
N LEU A 328 23.63 19.17 -16.89
CA LEU A 328 23.08 20.09 -17.89
C LEU A 328 23.20 19.59 -19.34
N SER A 329 24.06 18.61 -19.62
CA SER A 329 24.23 18.07 -20.98
C SER A 329 23.16 17.05 -21.41
N LEU A 330 22.19 16.74 -20.54
CA LEU A 330 21.21 15.67 -20.78
C LEU A 330 19.94 16.13 -21.54
N ASP A 331 19.92 17.35 -22.11
CA ASP A 331 18.73 17.96 -22.73
C ASP A 331 18.64 17.83 -24.28
N ASP A 332 19.64 17.24 -24.94
CA ASP A 332 19.79 17.33 -26.41
C ASP A 332 19.09 16.22 -27.25
N ASP A 333 18.39 15.25 -26.65
CA ASP A 333 17.77 14.12 -27.38
C ASP A 333 16.24 14.03 -27.11
N GLU A 334 15.42 14.40 -28.13
CA GLU A 334 14.02 13.99 -28.43
C GLU A 334 13.02 15.14 -28.77
N GLU A 335 12.77 15.41 -30.06
CA GLU A 335 11.60 16.21 -30.52
C GLU A 335 11.16 15.83 -31.96
N ASN A 336 9.95 15.25 -32.14
CA ASN A 336 8.94 15.53 -33.22
C ASN A 336 7.94 14.38 -33.46
N ASP A 337 6.64 14.61 -33.17
CA ASP A 337 5.48 14.28 -34.04
C ASP A 337 4.08 14.50 -33.39
N ALA A 338 3.96 15.01 -32.15
CA ALA A 338 2.66 15.16 -31.46
C ALA A 338 1.94 16.54 -31.60
N GLU A 339 2.53 17.57 -32.23
CA GLU A 339 2.05 18.97 -32.03
C GLU A 339 1.23 19.61 -33.18
N ALA A 340 0.82 18.85 -34.20
CA ALA A 340 0.24 19.46 -35.42
C ALA A 340 -1.16 20.08 -35.27
N TRP A 341 -1.94 19.71 -34.24
CA TRP A 341 -3.35 20.15 -34.11
C TRP A 341 -3.53 21.44 -33.30
N HIS A 342 -2.50 21.92 -32.60
CA HIS A 342 -2.51 23.19 -31.85
C HIS A 342 -2.71 24.42 -32.75
N ALA A 343 -2.57 24.26 -34.08
CA ALA A 343 -2.73 25.31 -35.09
C ALA A 343 -1.90 26.59 -34.78
N GLY A 344 -0.83 26.46 -34.00
CA GLY A 344 0.00 27.57 -33.52
C GLY A 344 -0.73 28.62 -32.68
N THR A 345 -1.89 28.28 -32.12
CA THR A 345 -2.77 29.19 -31.36
C THR A 345 -2.73 28.82 -29.88
N LYS A 346 -2.84 29.82 -28.99
CA LYS A 346 -2.88 29.58 -27.55
C LYS A 346 -4.27 29.13 -27.13
N THR A 347 -4.33 28.27 -26.12
CA THR A 347 -5.56 27.88 -25.41
C THR A 347 -6.44 29.09 -25.05
N VAL A 348 -7.75 28.91 -25.12
CA VAL A 348 -8.80 29.86 -24.75
C VAL A 348 -9.56 29.27 -23.56
N PRO A 349 -9.20 29.65 -22.32
CA PRO A 349 -9.83 29.08 -21.13
C PRO A 349 -11.31 29.46 -21.03
N LEU A 350 -12.17 28.51 -20.60
CA LEU A 350 -13.61 28.71 -20.61
C LEU A 350 -14.11 29.77 -19.62
N LYS A 351 -13.40 29.95 -18.49
CA LYS A 351 -13.72 30.95 -17.45
C LYS A 351 -15.20 30.96 -17.06
N LEU A 352 -15.72 29.77 -16.75
CA LEU A 352 -17.11 29.51 -16.37
C LEU A 352 -17.51 30.28 -15.10
N LYS A 353 -18.79 30.65 -14.99
CA LYS A 353 -19.35 31.44 -13.87
C LYS A 353 -20.71 30.90 -13.44
N ASP A 354 -21.03 31.06 -12.17
CA ASP A 354 -22.32 30.65 -11.57
C ASP A 354 -23.50 31.56 -12.00
N GLN A 355 -23.20 32.66 -12.70
CA GLN A 355 -24.19 33.56 -13.29
C GLN A 355 -23.76 34.01 -14.68
N LEU A 356 -24.66 33.86 -15.65
CA LEU A 356 -24.51 34.34 -17.02
C LEU A 356 -25.67 35.26 -17.40
N ARG A 357 -25.42 36.25 -18.27
CA ARG A 357 -26.46 37.08 -18.87
C ARG A 357 -26.13 37.43 -20.31
N ILE A 358 -26.99 37.04 -21.24
CA ILE A 358 -26.90 37.41 -22.67
C ILE A 358 -28.12 38.24 -23.03
N ALA A 359 -27.96 39.56 -23.09
CA ALA A 359 -29.06 40.49 -23.33
C ALA A 359 -29.12 41.06 -24.76
N LYS A 360 -28.04 40.90 -25.54
CA LYS A 360 -27.86 41.44 -26.89
C LYS A 360 -26.84 40.58 -27.67
N GLU A 361 -26.78 40.79 -28.99
CA GLU A 361 -25.75 40.18 -29.83
C GLU A 361 -24.35 40.47 -29.28
N THR A 362 -23.56 39.43 -29.05
CA THR A 362 -22.22 39.48 -28.46
C THR A 362 -21.30 38.54 -29.26
N PRO A 363 -20.10 38.97 -29.69
CA PRO A 363 -19.14 38.10 -30.36
C PRO A 363 -18.75 36.88 -29.50
N GLY A 364 -18.43 35.77 -30.15
CA GLY A 364 -18.05 34.50 -29.51
C GLY A 364 -19.20 33.50 -29.40
N VAL A 365 -19.05 32.53 -28.49
CA VAL A 365 -19.96 31.39 -28.30
C VAL A 365 -20.26 31.19 -26.81
N ALA A 366 -21.49 30.82 -26.46
CA ALA A 366 -21.86 30.53 -25.08
C ALA A 366 -21.44 29.11 -24.73
N ALA A 367 -20.73 28.92 -23.62
CA ALA A 367 -20.37 27.62 -23.08
C ALA A 367 -21.19 27.37 -21.82
N TYR A 368 -21.88 26.23 -21.74
CA TYR A 368 -22.67 25.81 -20.58
C TYR A 368 -22.15 24.48 -20.06
N LEU A 369 -21.76 24.46 -18.78
CA LEU A 369 -21.25 23.27 -18.11
C LEU A 369 -22.40 22.48 -17.48
N TYR A 370 -22.42 21.19 -17.74
CA TYR A 370 -23.30 20.20 -17.11
C TYR A 370 -22.46 19.12 -16.46
N LEU A 371 -23.03 18.51 -15.44
CA LEU A 371 -22.56 17.23 -14.92
C LEU A 371 -23.41 16.12 -15.52
N TYR A 372 -22.81 14.97 -15.78
CA TYR A 372 -23.54 13.77 -16.17
C TYR A 372 -23.12 12.59 -15.32
N SER A 373 -23.94 11.54 -15.33
CA SER A 373 -23.70 10.29 -14.62
C SER A 373 -23.79 9.11 -15.58
N GLY A 374 -23.04 8.04 -15.30
CA GLY A 374 -22.91 6.87 -16.20
C GLY A 374 -21.85 7.08 -17.27
N ASP A 375 -21.71 6.14 -18.20
CA ASP A 375 -20.56 6.10 -19.11
C ASP A 375 -20.44 7.33 -20.05
N GLN A 376 -21.54 7.86 -20.59
CA GLN A 376 -21.49 9.00 -21.54
C GLN A 376 -22.71 9.91 -21.39
N PRO A 377 -22.56 11.23 -21.61
CA PRO A 377 -23.66 12.16 -21.43
C PRO A 377 -24.72 12.03 -22.51
N ASN A 378 -25.98 12.16 -22.12
CA ASN A 378 -27.09 12.32 -23.04
C ASN A 378 -27.56 13.79 -23.04
N PHE A 379 -27.10 14.57 -24.03
CA PHE A 379 -27.43 15.99 -24.13
C PHE A 379 -28.94 16.28 -24.29
N GLU A 380 -29.74 15.34 -24.81
CA GLU A 380 -31.21 15.51 -24.84
C GLU A 380 -31.83 15.40 -23.44
N THR A 381 -31.26 14.55 -22.59
CA THR A 381 -31.67 14.40 -21.18
C THR A 381 -31.18 15.60 -20.37
N LEU A 382 -29.90 15.97 -20.51
CA LEU A 382 -29.31 17.12 -19.81
C LEU A 382 -30.06 18.43 -20.08
N LYS A 383 -30.41 18.71 -21.34
CA LYS A 383 -31.18 19.91 -21.71
C LYS A 383 -32.61 19.92 -21.18
N LYS A 384 -33.18 18.76 -20.83
CA LYS A 384 -34.59 18.62 -20.42
C LYS A 384 -34.76 18.57 -18.90
N ASP A 385 -33.86 17.85 -18.23
CA ASP A 385 -34.05 17.43 -16.84
C ASP A 385 -33.16 18.22 -15.85
N GLY A 386 -32.21 19.04 -16.31
CA GLY A 386 -31.33 19.84 -15.45
C GLY A 386 -30.95 21.21 -16.02
N ALA A 387 -30.73 22.19 -15.15
CA ALA A 387 -30.08 23.44 -15.51
C ALA A 387 -28.55 23.24 -15.55
N PRO A 388 -27.81 23.90 -16.47
CA PRO A 388 -26.36 23.91 -16.41
C PRO A 388 -25.87 24.53 -15.10
N ILE A 389 -24.74 24.04 -14.58
CA ILE A 389 -24.20 24.44 -13.28
C ILE A 389 -23.35 25.71 -13.35
N GLN A 390 -22.75 25.98 -14.51
CA GLN A 390 -22.01 27.21 -14.80
C GLN A 390 -22.15 27.59 -16.28
N GLY A 391 -21.88 28.86 -16.61
CA GLY A 391 -21.81 29.30 -18.00
C GLY A 391 -20.91 30.51 -18.25
N SER A 392 -20.48 30.67 -19.49
CA SER A 392 -19.68 31.82 -19.96
C SER A 392 -19.93 32.12 -21.45
N VAL A 393 -19.38 33.25 -21.93
CA VAL A 393 -19.20 33.50 -23.37
C VAL A 393 -17.71 33.53 -23.64
N VAL A 394 -17.24 32.66 -24.53
CA VAL A 394 -15.83 32.51 -24.93
C VAL A 394 -15.63 33.01 -26.35
N SER A 395 -14.44 33.56 -26.64
CA SER A 395 -14.13 34.11 -27.97
C SER A 395 -14.05 33.03 -29.05
N GLN A 396 -13.48 31.86 -28.72
CA GLN A 396 -13.32 30.71 -29.60
C GLN A 396 -13.38 29.40 -28.81
N ILE A 397 -13.63 28.27 -29.49
CA ILE A 397 -13.57 26.93 -28.89
C ILE A 397 -12.18 26.35 -29.19
N HIS A 398 -11.24 26.51 -28.26
CA HIS A 398 -9.87 26.02 -28.41
C HIS A 398 -9.20 25.85 -27.04
N VAL A 399 -9.51 24.76 -26.35
CA VAL A 399 -8.95 24.38 -25.06
C VAL A 399 -7.95 23.26 -25.30
N LEU A 400 -6.69 23.49 -24.92
CA LEU A 400 -5.58 22.55 -25.17
C LEU A 400 -5.24 21.67 -23.96
N GLU A 401 -5.60 22.12 -22.76
CA GLU A 401 -5.27 21.47 -21.51
C GLU A 401 -6.51 21.37 -20.62
N GLU A 402 -6.56 20.33 -19.80
CA GLU A 402 -7.70 20.00 -18.95
C GLU A 402 -8.03 21.14 -17.98
N SER A 403 -7.02 21.79 -17.40
CA SER A 403 -7.18 22.90 -16.44
C SER A 403 -7.89 24.12 -16.99
N ASP A 404 -7.95 24.27 -18.32
CA ASP A 404 -8.61 25.39 -18.99
C ASP A 404 -10.11 25.15 -19.25
N LEU A 405 -10.62 23.93 -19.00
CA LEU A 405 -12.05 23.62 -19.01
C LEU A 405 -12.79 24.25 -17.82
N GLY A 406 -12.14 24.34 -16.66
CA GLY A 406 -12.73 24.88 -15.43
C GLY A 406 -12.17 24.22 -14.18
N GLU A 407 -12.81 24.47 -13.03
CA GLU A 407 -12.41 23.83 -11.75
C GLU A 407 -12.76 22.33 -11.70
N ARG A 408 -13.73 21.89 -12.51
CA ARG A 408 -14.13 20.49 -12.64
C ARG A 408 -13.92 20.05 -14.08
N THR A 409 -13.23 18.94 -14.22
CA THR A 409 -12.68 18.51 -15.50
C THR A 409 -12.99 17.06 -15.82
N GLN A 410 -13.66 16.33 -14.92
CA GLN A 410 -14.04 14.92 -15.10
C GLN A 410 -15.56 14.77 -14.94
N ASP A 411 -16.12 13.81 -15.69
CA ASP A 411 -17.56 13.60 -15.85
C ASP A 411 -18.35 14.89 -16.16
N VAL A 412 -17.72 15.75 -16.97
CA VAL A 412 -18.30 17.03 -17.39
C VAL A 412 -18.75 17.00 -18.84
N ALA A 413 -19.85 17.69 -19.13
CA ALA A 413 -20.34 17.92 -20.46
C ALA A 413 -20.45 19.43 -20.72
N VAL A 414 -19.89 19.91 -21.83
CA VAL A 414 -19.97 21.31 -22.23
C VAL A 414 -20.83 21.45 -23.48
N LEU A 415 -21.91 22.23 -23.37
CA LEU A 415 -22.70 22.67 -24.51
C LEU A 415 -22.17 24.02 -24.98
N PHE A 416 -21.53 24.05 -26.15
CA PHE A 416 -21.26 25.30 -26.85
C PHE A 416 -22.45 25.63 -27.76
N LYS A 417 -23.01 26.84 -27.60
CA LYS A 417 -24.20 27.29 -28.33
C LYS A 417 -24.01 28.69 -28.89
N GLY A 418 -24.26 28.87 -30.19
CA GLY A 418 -24.12 30.16 -30.85
C GLY A 418 -24.53 30.13 -32.31
N ASN A 419 -24.07 31.11 -33.08
CA ASN A 419 -24.38 31.27 -34.50
C ASN A 419 -23.08 31.51 -35.29
N LEU A 420 -22.96 30.88 -36.46
CA LEU A 420 -21.90 31.09 -37.44
C LEU A 420 -22.34 32.10 -38.51
N ARG A 421 -21.52 33.11 -38.76
CA ARG A 421 -21.73 34.08 -39.84
C ARG A 421 -20.94 33.66 -41.08
N ILE A 422 -21.65 33.26 -42.13
CA ILE A 422 -21.08 32.76 -43.38
C ILE A 422 -21.22 33.80 -44.48
N ASP A 423 -20.11 34.28 -45.02
CA ASP A 423 -20.11 35.34 -46.04
C ASP A 423 -20.43 34.84 -47.45
N LYS A 424 -20.19 33.56 -47.73
CA LYS A 424 -20.27 33.00 -49.08
C LYS A 424 -20.91 31.62 -49.09
N THR A 425 -21.95 31.46 -49.90
CA THR A 425 -22.56 30.15 -50.14
C THR A 425 -21.53 29.19 -50.76
N ALA A 426 -21.18 28.10 -50.05
CA ALA A 426 -20.22 27.09 -50.48
C ALA A 426 -20.28 25.84 -49.58
N SER A 427 -19.56 24.77 -49.96
CA SER A 427 -19.20 23.71 -49.02
C SER A 427 -18.04 24.16 -48.12
N TYR A 428 -18.23 23.97 -46.82
CA TYR A 428 -17.28 24.25 -45.74
C TYR A 428 -16.89 22.93 -45.06
N SER A 429 -15.60 22.77 -44.79
CA SER A 429 -15.08 21.65 -44.01
C SER A 429 -14.74 22.14 -42.62
N PHE A 430 -15.30 21.49 -41.62
CA PHE A 430 -15.06 21.74 -40.20
C PHE A 430 -14.34 20.54 -39.58
N ARG A 431 -13.59 20.81 -38.52
CA ARG A 431 -12.90 19.80 -37.71
C ARG A 431 -13.21 20.04 -36.23
N THR A 432 -13.52 18.98 -35.51
CA THR A 432 -13.40 18.99 -34.05
C THR A 432 -12.15 18.21 -33.66
N VAL A 433 -11.43 18.67 -32.64
CA VAL A 433 -10.43 17.87 -31.93
C VAL A 433 -10.95 17.71 -30.54
N SER A 434 -11.00 16.50 -29.99
CA SER A 434 -11.42 16.30 -28.60
C SER A 434 -10.66 15.15 -27.95
N ASP A 435 -10.28 15.36 -26.69
CA ASP A 435 -10.01 14.30 -25.72
C ASP A 435 -11.37 13.93 -25.10
N ASP A 436 -11.70 12.65 -25.16
CA ASP A 436 -13.05 12.08 -25.20
C ASP A 436 -13.95 12.72 -26.30
N GLY A 437 -15.27 12.79 -26.11
CA GLY A 437 -16.18 12.92 -27.23
C GLY A 437 -16.60 14.35 -27.61
N SER A 438 -16.76 14.61 -28.90
CA SER A 438 -17.42 15.81 -29.44
C SER A 438 -18.38 15.54 -30.61
N ARG A 439 -19.44 16.35 -30.74
CA ARG A 439 -20.36 16.38 -31.88
C ARG A 439 -20.69 17.81 -32.28
N LEU A 440 -20.61 18.12 -33.57
CA LEU A 440 -20.97 19.42 -34.11
C LEU A 440 -22.27 19.35 -34.89
N PHE A 441 -23.19 20.27 -34.61
CA PHE A 441 -24.44 20.48 -35.32
C PHE A 441 -24.49 21.90 -35.88
N ILE A 442 -24.85 22.06 -37.16
CA ILE A 442 -25.10 23.35 -37.81
C ILE A 442 -26.46 23.27 -38.50
N ASP A 443 -27.34 24.25 -38.29
CA ASP A 443 -28.74 24.22 -38.75
C ASP A 443 -29.49 22.92 -38.38
N ASP A 444 -29.30 22.45 -37.14
CA ASP A 444 -29.83 21.18 -36.60
C ASP A 444 -29.35 19.92 -37.35
N GLN A 445 -28.40 20.04 -38.27
CA GLN A 445 -27.77 18.91 -38.97
C GLN A 445 -26.42 18.56 -38.31
N MET A 446 -26.22 17.30 -37.94
CA MET A 446 -24.92 16.80 -37.45
C MET A 446 -23.89 16.83 -38.58
N VAL A 447 -22.80 17.57 -38.38
CA VAL A 447 -21.70 17.77 -39.33
C VAL A 447 -20.48 16.94 -38.96
N VAL A 448 -20.12 16.87 -37.67
CA VAL A 448 -18.99 16.08 -37.15
C VAL A 448 -19.47 15.20 -36.01
N ASN A 449 -19.01 13.95 -35.98
CA ASN A 449 -19.24 13.01 -34.88
C ASN A 449 -17.92 12.35 -34.47
N ASN A 450 -17.34 12.86 -33.39
CA ASN A 450 -16.12 12.38 -32.75
C ASN A 450 -16.45 11.86 -31.35
N TRP A 451 -17.45 10.97 -31.23
CA TRP A 451 -18.03 10.61 -29.95
C TRP A 451 -17.48 9.29 -29.42
N GLY A 452 -17.03 9.25 -28.17
CA GLY A 452 -16.50 8.06 -27.49
C GLY A 452 -15.39 8.45 -26.52
N PHE A 453 -14.82 7.46 -25.82
CA PHE A 453 -13.64 7.66 -24.99
C PHE A 453 -12.38 7.50 -25.84
N HIS A 454 -11.51 8.50 -25.86
CA HIS A 454 -10.26 8.49 -26.64
C HIS A 454 -9.40 9.71 -26.29
N GLY A 455 -8.07 9.61 -26.42
CA GLY A 455 -7.18 10.77 -26.33
C GLY A 455 -7.52 11.88 -27.33
N ALA A 456 -6.88 13.05 -27.20
CA ALA A 456 -7.05 14.17 -28.13
C ALA A 456 -6.81 13.78 -29.61
N GLU A 457 -7.90 13.60 -30.36
CA GLU A 457 -7.85 13.22 -31.78
C GLU A 457 -8.72 14.11 -32.68
N PRO A 458 -8.30 14.40 -33.92
CA PRO A 458 -9.06 15.22 -34.86
C PRO A 458 -10.10 14.43 -35.67
N LYS A 459 -11.26 15.04 -35.91
CA LYS A 459 -12.33 14.53 -36.79
C LYS A 459 -12.91 15.61 -37.69
N ASP A 460 -13.07 15.28 -38.96
CA ASP A 460 -13.52 16.22 -39.99
C ASP A 460 -14.95 15.95 -40.44
N GLY A 461 -15.65 16.99 -40.90
CA GLY A 461 -16.96 16.91 -41.52
C GLY A 461 -17.17 18.04 -42.53
N GLU A 462 -17.98 17.80 -43.56
CA GLU A 462 -18.28 18.79 -44.59
C GLU A 462 -19.78 19.09 -44.65
N VAL A 463 -20.12 20.38 -44.79
CA VAL A 463 -21.51 20.84 -44.88
C VAL A 463 -21.61 21.95 -45.92
N TYR A 464 -22.74 22.00 -46.64
CA TYR A 464 -23.03 23.08 -47.58
C TYR A 464 -23.82 24.18 -46.88
N LEU A 465 -23.25 25.37 -46.79
CA LEU A 465 -23.86 26.52 -46.11
C LEU A 465 -24.18 27.63 -47.12
N THR A 466 -25.27 28.35 -46.89
CA THR A 466 -25.60 29.57 -47.62
C THR A 466 -24.94 30.79 -47.00
N ALA A 467 -24.81 31.89 -47.73
CA ALA A 467 -24.42 33.15 -47.09
C ALA A 467 -25.52 33.61 -46.11
N GLY A 468 -25.17 33.87 -44.85
CA GLY A 468 -26.09 34.19 -43.77
C GLY A 468 -25.62 33.72 -42.40
N ASP A 469 -26.48 33.89 -41.39
CA ASP A 469 -26.25 33.43 -40.03
C ASP A 469 -26.86 32.03 -39.83
N HIS A 470 -26.07 31.11 -39.29
CA HIS A 470 -26.39 29.70 -39.13
C HIS A 470 -26.24 29.28 -37.65
N PRO A 471 -27.30 28.90 -36.92
CA PRO A 471 -27.16 28.40 -35.56
C PRO A 471 -26.31 27.13 -35.52
N PHE A 472 -25.50 26.99 -34.48
CA PHE A 472 -24.71 25.78 -34.24
C PHE A 472 -24.71 25.39 -32.76
N GLU A 473 -24.55 24.09 -32.54
CA GLU A 473 -24.24 23.51 -31.25
C GLU A 473 -23.01 22.61 -31.37
N LEU A 474 -22.08 22.70 -30.42
CA LEU A 474 -21.02 21.72 -30.24
C LEU A 474 -21.20 21.08 -28.88
N HIS A 475 -21.46 19.77 -28.87
CA HIS A 475 -21.58 18.96 -27.68
C HIS A 475 -20.20 18.37 -27.40
N TYR A 476 -19.64 18.64 -26.23
CA TYR A 476 -18.35 18.11 -25.80
C TYR A 476 -18.53 17.39 -24.46
N PHE A 477 -17.81 16.29 -24.23
CA PHE A 477 -17.71 15.70 -22.91
C PHE A 477 -16.30 15.25 -22.59
N GLN A 478 -16.02 15.21 -21.31
CA GLN A 478 -14.81 14.67 -20.72
C GLN A 478 -15.20 13.71 -19.60
N GLY A 479 -14.78 12.46 -19.70
CA GLY A 479 -14.94 11.43 -18.68
C GLY A 479 -13.80 11.45 -17.67
N GLY A 480 -12.55 11.42 -18.14
CA GLY A 480 -11.37 11.49 -17.26
C GLY A 480 -10.05 11.39 -18.02
N GLY A 481 -8.92 11.59 -17.33
CA GLY A 481 -7.61 11.72 -17.98
C GLY A 481 -7.35 13.13 -18.51
N GLY A 482 -6.55 13.28 -19.58
CA GLY A 482 -6.30 14.58 -20.22
C GLY A 482 -7.57 15.14 -20.88
N GLY A 483 -7.72 16.46 -20.97
CA GLY A 483 -8.92 17.11 -21.50
C GLY A 483 -8.58 18.17 -22.54
N ALA A 484 -9.16 18.08 -23.74
CA ALA A 484 -8.98 19.05 -24.81
C ALA A 484 -10.20 19.15 -25.71
N VAL A 485 -10.49 20.35 -26.24
CA VAL A 485 -11.50 20.54 -27.29
C VAL A 485 -11.17 21.72 -28.20
N SER A 486 -11.18 21.51 -29.52
CA SER A 486 -10.97 22.56 -30.50
C SER A 486 -11.99 22.50 -31.63
N PHE A 487 -12.56 23.65 -32.01
CA PHE A 487 -13.38 23.81 -33.19
C PHE A 487 -12.61 24.55 -34.29
N GLN A 488 -12.37 23.87 -35.40
CA GLN A 488 -11.54 24.32 -36.50
C GLN A 488 -12.29 24.28 -37.83
N TRP A 489 -11.84 25.06 -38.81
CA TRP A 489 -12.34 25.06 -40.18
C TRP A 489 -11.19 25.02 -41.18
N PHE A 490 -11.45 24.49 -42.36
CA PHE A 490 -10.47 24.46 -43.44
C PHE A 490 -10.48 25.79 -44.20
N ASP A 491 -9.46 26.63 -43.99
CA ASP A 491 -9.30 27.84 -44.77
C ASP A 491 -8.67 27.51 -46.13
N LYS A 492 -9.46 27.69 -47.19
CA LYS A 492 -9.04 27.48 -48.58
C LYS A 492 -7.96 28.45 -49.04
N GLN A 493 -7.75 29.58 -48.34
CA GLN A 493 -6.70 30.55 -48.67
C GLN A 493 -5.33 30.11 -48.15
N THR A 494 -5.27 29.58 -46.92
CA THR A 494 -4.02 29.12 -46.30
C THR A 494 -3.75 27.63 -46.58
N GLY A 495 -4.77 26.87 -46.99
CA GLY A 495 -4.66 25.47 -47.38
C GLY A 495 -4.53 24.50 -46.19
N ARG A 496 -4.94 24.92 -44.99
CA ARG A 496 -4.83 24.14 -43.75
C ARG A 496 -6.04 24.38 -42.84
N PHE A 497 -6.17 23.56 -41.80
CA PHE A 497 -7.13 23.79 -40.73
C PHE A 497 -6.65 24.88 -39.78
N GLU A 498 -7.56 25.77 -39.39
CA GLU A 498 -7.33 26.85 -38.44
C GLU A 498 -8.51 26.91 -37.45
N VAL A 499 -8.29 27.44 -36.24
CA VAL A 499 -9.36 27.64 -35.25
C VAL A 499 -10.42 28.59 -35.83
N VAL A 500 -11.71 28.28 -35.65
CA VAL A 500 -12.79 29.14 -36.16
C VAL A 500 -12.65 30.55 -35.56
N PRO A 501 -12.50 31.61 -36.38
CA PRO A 501 -12.32 32.98 -35.91
C PRO A 501 -13.49 33.50 -35.06
N GLU A 502 -13.20 34.33 -34.06
CA GLU A 502 -14.23 34.93 -33.19
C GLU A 502 -15.26 35.75 -33.97
N ASP A 503 -14.86 36.44 -35.03
CA ASP A 503 -15.74 37.27 -35.85
C ASP A 503 -16.71 36.45 -36.73
N MET A 504 -16.45 35.15 -36.90
CA MET A 504 -17.39 34.21 -37.49
C MET A 504 -18.44 33.71 -36.49
N MET A 505 -18.29 33.96 -35.18
CA MET A 505 -19.18 33.43 -34.14
C MET A 505 -19.85 34.55 -33.33
N PHE A 506 -21.14 34.38 -33.02
CA PHE A 506 -21.84 35.28 -32.11
C PHE A 506 -22.99 34.58 -31.35
N VAL A 507 -23.35 35.16 -30.20
CA VAL A 507 -24.50 34.74 -29.36
C VAL A 507 -25.55 35.83 -29.27
N THR A 508 -26.80 35.42 -29.07
CA THR A 508 -27.97 36.29 -28.89
C THR A 508 -28.73 35.92 -27.61
N SER A 509 -29.73 36.71 -27.23
CA SER A 509 -30.56 36.39 -26.05
C SER A 509 -31.34 35.07 -26.17
N LYS A 510 -31.47 34.50 -27.38
CA LYS A 510 -32.09 33.19 -27.60
C LYS A 510 -31.18 32.03 -27.23
N ASP A 511 -29.88 32.28 -27.12
CA ASP A 511 -28.86 31.29 -26.79
C ASP A 511 -28.62 31.19 -25.28
N PHE A 512 -29.33 32.00 -24.47
CA PHE A 512 -29.23 32.04 -23.01
C PHE A 512 -29.91 30.85 -22.33
N LEU A 513 -29.19 30.19 -21.41
CA LEU A 513 -29.73 29.20 -20.47
C LEU A 513 -29.52 29.68 -19.02
N GLN A 514 -30.53 29.48 -18.16
CA GLN A 514 -30.42 29.75 -16.73
C GLN A 514 -29.46 28.75 -16.07
N VAL A 515 -28.63 29.24 -15.15
CA VAL A 515 -27.61 28.47 -14.44
C VAL A 515 -28.01 28.31 -12.97
N GLU A 516 -27.79 27.13 -12.39
CA GLU A 516 -28.04 26.82 -10.98
C GLU A 516 -26.76 26.34 -10.27
N ALA A 517 -26.40 26.97 -9.14
CA ALA A 517 -25.18 26.62 -8.42
C ALA A 517 -25.24 25.21 -7.81
N TYR A 518 -24.11 24.52 -7.79
CA TYR A 518 -23.97 23.14 -7.30
C TYR A 518 -22.67 23.01 -6.50
N VAL A 519 -22.75 22.46 -5.29
CA VAL A 519 -21.55 21.98 -4.56
C VAL A 519 -21.29 20.56 -4.97
N ASP A 520 -20.05 20.29 -5.38
CA ASP A 520 -19.61 18.94 -5.70
C ASP A 520 -19.76 18.00 -4.51
N GLU A 521 -20.51 16.91 -4.68
CA GLU A 521 -20.69 15.89 -3.64
C GLU A 521 -19.35 15.31 -3.17
N ASP A 522 -18.37 15.19 -4.07
CA ASP A 522 -17.02 14.72 -3.70
C ASP A 522 -16.27 15.73 -2.82
N LYS A 523 -16.59 17.03 -2.93
CA LYS A 523 -16.09 18.08 -2.00
C LYS A 523 -16.87 18.09 -0.68
N LEU A 524 -18.04 17.46 -0.62
CA LEU A 524 -18.81 17.29 0.62
C LEU A 524 -18.33 16.07 1.42
N VAL A 525 -17.82 15.02 0.78
CA VAL A 525 -17.36 13.81 1.47
C VAL A 525 -16.00 14.02 2.16
N LYS A 526 -16.01 14.29 3.47
CA LYS A 526 -14.77 14.48 4.28
C LYS A 526 -13.96 13.20 4.59
N ALA A 527 -14.32 12.05 4.01
CA ALA A 527 -13.77 10.71 4.26
C ALA A 527 -14.01 10.19 5.69
N ILE A 528 -14.77 9.11 5.81
CA ILE A 528 -15.06 8.45 7.09
C ILE A 528 -14.11 7.26 7.23
N PRO A 529 -13.16 7.28 8.17
CA PRO A 529 -12.25 6.15 8.37
C PRO A 529 -13.03 4.87 8.68
N GLY A 530 -12.74 3.79 7.95
CA GLY A 530 -13.44 2.50 8.11
C GLY A 530 -14.70 2.32 7.27
N ASP A 531 -15.15 3.36 6.54
CA ASP A 531 -16.22 3.28 5.54
C ASP A 531 -15.70 3.67 4.15
N GLN A 532 -15.45 2.65 3.32
CA GLN A 532 -14.80 2.71 2.00
C GLN A 532 -13.42 3.38 1.99
N ARG A 533 -12.86 3.64 3.18
CA ARG A 533 -11.59 4.32 3.40
C ARG A 533 -10.79 3.59 4.46
N TRP A 534 -9.48 3.85 4.46
CA TRP A 534 -8.59 3.30 5.46
C TRP A 534 -8.99 3.71 6.88
N LEU A 535 -8.76 2.81 7.83
CA LEU A 535 -8.85 3.17 9.24
C LEU A 535 -7.75 4.19 9.58
N ALA A 536 -8.08 5.17 10.42
CA ALA A 536 -7.12 6.21 10.83
C ALA A 536 -6.26 5.77 12.02
N GLY A 537 -6.74 4.82 12.83
CA GLY A 537 -6.14 4.45 14.11
C GLY A 537 -5.81 2.97 14.25
N VAL A 538 -5.24 2.64 15.41
CA VAL A 538 -5.15 1.28 15.91
C VAL A 538 -6.52 0.85 16.43
N HIS A 539 -6.83 -0.44 16.27
CA HIS A 539 -8.08 -1.01 16.79
C HIS A 539 -8.26 -0.68 18.28
N PRO A 540 -9.39 -0.09 18.73
CA PRO A 540 -9.52 0.43 20.10
C PRO A 540 -9.38 -0.63 21.21
N ALA A 541 -9.64 -1.90 20.88
CA ALA A 541 -9.40 -3.03 21.79
C ALA A 541 -7.91 -3.36 22.02
N PHE A 542 -6.97 -2.56 21.48
CA PHE A 542 -5.54 -2.75 21.63
C PHE A 542 -4.82 -1.44 21.96
N ASP A 543 -3.96 -1.50 22.97
CA ASP A 543 -2.99 -0.44 23.26
C ASP A 543 -1.73 -0.64 22.42
N LEU A 544 -1.18 0.44 21.89
CA LEU A 544 0.02 0.42 21.04
C LEU A 544 1.26 0.87 21.82
N PHE A 545 2.32 0.09 21.73
CA PHE A 545 3.65 0.39 22.27
C PHE A 545 4.71 0.25 21.18
N GLN A 546 5.83 0.96 21.33
CA GLN A 546 7.04 0.63 20.58
C GLN A 546 7.63 -0.68 21.10
N ALA A 547 8.23 -1.46 20.20
CA ALA A 547 8.99 -2.68 20.54
C ALA A 547 10.45 -2.58 20.08
N ARG A 548 10.91 -1.36 19.84
CA ARG A 548 12.27 -0.99 19.44
C ARG A 548 12.65 0.37 20.04
N PRO A 549 13.94 0.62 20.30
CA PRO A 549 14.42 1.99 20.49
C PRO A 549 14.40 2.78 19.17
N ASP A 550 14.45 4.11 19.26
CA ASP A 550 14.30 5.00 18.09
C ASP A 550 15.43 4.87 17.05
N ASP A 551 16.63 4.50 17.48
CA ASP A 551 17.81 4.34 16.62
C ASP A 551 17.87 2.97 15.91
N PHE A 552 17.08 2.00 16.36
CA PHE A 552 16.89 0.73 15.68
C PHE A 552 15.76 0.85 14.64
N LYS A 553 16.09 0.66 13.37
CA LYS A 553 15.18 0.87 12.22
C LYS A 553 15.01 -0.40 11.38
N PRO A 554 14.42 -1.47 11.93
CA PRO A 554 14.41 -2.78 11.28
C PRO A 554 13.42 -2.85 10.12
N ARG A 555 13.87 -3.38 8.97
CA ARG A 555 13.01 -3.87 7.89
C ARG A 555 12.66 -5.33 8.15
N VAL A 556 11.58 -5.57 8.88
CA VAL A 556 11.36 -6.88 9.51
C VAL A 556 11.04 -7.97 8.48
N GLY A 557 11.92 -8.98 8.39
CA GLY A 557 11.76 -10.16 7.55
C GLY A 557 11.21 -11.38 8.32
N GLY A 558 11.38 -11.44 9.63
CA GLY A 558 10.89 -12.52 10.50
C GLY A 558 10.98 -12.14 11.97
N ILE A 559 10.09 -12.68 12.80
CA ILE A 559 10.04 -12.48 14.25
C ILE A 559 9.80 -13.84 14.92
N ASP A 560 10.60 -14.16 15.94
CA ASP A 560 10.29 -15.26 16.86
C ASP A 560 10.96 -15.02 18.23
N PHE A 561 10.89 -15.96 19.18
CA PHE A 561 11.28 -15.75 20.58
C PHE A 561 12.15 -16.87 21.13
N LEU A 562 13.29 -16.52 21.74
CA LEU A 562 14.11 -17.46 22.53
C LEU A 562 13.53 -17.68 23.92
N SER A 563 12.92 -16.63 24.48
CA SER A 563 12.33 -16.63 25.81
C SER A 563 11.22 -15.58 25.89
N ALA A 564 10.64 -15.41 27.07
CA ALA A 564 9.60 -14.40 27.25
C ALA A 564 10.12 -12.97 26.96
N ASP A 565 11.37 -12.66 27.29
CA ASP A 565 11.91 -11.29 27.19
C ASP A 565 12.97 -11.13 26.10
N GLU A 566 13.22 -12.17 25.32
CA GLU A 566 14.22 -12.19 24.23
C GLU A 566 13.54 -12.55 22.91
N MET A 567 13.31 -11.51 22.10
CA MET A 567 12.79 -11.61 20.75
C MET A 567 13.94 -11.66 19.75
N LEU A 568 13.80 -12.47 18.71
CA LEU A 568 14.68 -12.49 17.54
C LEU A 568 13.99 -11.80 16.38
N VAL A 569 14.76 -10.97 15.66
CA VAL A 569 14.30 -10.27 14.46
C VAL A 569 15.33 -10.45 13.36
N CYS A 570 14.97 -11.14 12.27
CA CYS A 570 15.75 -11.09 11.04
C CYS A 570 15.24 -9.96 10.16
N THR A 571 16.14 -9.28 9.44
CA THR A 571 15.75 -8.11 8.63
C THR A 571 16.17 -8.24 7.17
N TRP A 572 15.34 -7.66 6.30
CA TRP A 572 15.60 -7.52 4.88
C TRP A 572 16.46 -6.27 4.62
N ASP A 573 17.70 -6.34 5.10
CA ASP A 573 18.72 -5.31 4.99
C ASP A 573 20.00 -5.87 4.36
N SER A 574 20.88 -4.99 3.89
CA SER A 574 22.12 -5.36 3.18
C SER A 574 23.08 -6.23 3.98
N LEU A 575 23.02 -6.19 5.32
CA LEU A 575 23.84 -7.05 6.19
C LEU A 575 23.28 -8.47 6.33
N GLY A 576 22.05 -8.74 5.90
CA GLY A 576 21.30 -9.95 6.24
C GLY A 576 21.37 -10.30 7.73
N PRO A 577 21.01 -9.39 8.64
CA PRO A 577 21.27 -9.58 10.06
C PRO A 577 20.18 -10.36 10.78
N VAL A 578 20.55 -10.96 11.92
CA VAL A 578 19.62 -11.35 12.98
C VAL A 578 19.97 -10.57 14.23
N TYR A 579 18.97 -9.94 14.82
CA TYR A 579 19.08 -9.21 16.08
C TYR A 579 18.37 -9.96 17.19
N LYS A 580 18.96 -9.95 18.39
CA LYS A 580 18.29 -10.27 19.65
C LYS A 580 17.84 -8.96 20.29
N VAL A 581 16.53 -8.80 20.46
CA VAL A 581 15.90 -7.64 21.09
C VAL A 581 15.43 -8.07 22.48
N SER A 582 16.17 -7.64 23.50
CA SER A 582 15.88 -7.94 24.91
C SER A 582 15.05 -6.84 25.53
N ASN A 583 14.17 -7.19 26.47
CA ASN A 583 13.31 -6.25 27.18
C ASN A 583 12.37 -5.45 26.25
N PHE A 584 11.95 -6.02 25.11
CA PHE A 584 11.08 -5.39 24.10
C PHE A 584 9.68 -5.00 24.63
N ARG A 585 9.36 -5.37 25.87
CA ARG A 585 8.11 -5.08 26.57
C ARG A 585 8.17 -3.81 27.43
N ALA A 586 9.33 -3.18 27.54
CA ALA A 586 9.48 -1.96 28.31
C ALA A 586 8.48 -0.87 27.88
N GLU A 587 7.91 -0.16 28.85
CA GLU A 587 7.06 1.01 28.56
C GLU A 587 7.88 2.15 27.94
N ASN A 588 9.13 2.30 28.39
CA ASN A 588 10.10 3.23 27.83
C ASN A 588 10.94 2.54 26.74
N PRO A 589 10.85 2.98 25.47
CA PRO A 589 11.61 2.37 24.37
C PRO A 589 13.14 2.39 24.57
N ASP A 590 13.67 3.35 25.33
CA ASP A 590 15.11 3.47 25.61
C ASP A 590 15.66 2.35 26.51
N ASP A 591 14.78 1.62 27.22
CA ASP A 591 15.16 0.47 28.05
C ASP A 591 15.25 -0.84 27.25
N ILE A 592 14.90 -0.81 25.96
CA ILE A 592 14.97 -1.95 25.05
C ILE A 592 16.42 -2.10 24.54
N GLN A 593 16.96 -3.31 24.61
CA GLN A 593 18.34 -3.58 24.20
C GLN A 593 18.37 -4.37 22.90
N VAL A 594 19.15 -3.91 21.94
CA VAL A 594 19.29 -4.55 20.63
C VAL A 594 20.73 -5.03 20.46
N GLU A 595 20.89 -6.33 20.27
CA GLU A 595 22.18 -6.98 20.03
C GLU A 595 22.17 -7.64 18.65
N LEU A 596 23.19 -7.36 17.84
CA LEU A 596 23.38 -8.04 16.56
C LEU A 596 24.09 -9.38 16.80
N ILE A 597 23.42 -10.50 16.49
CA ILE A 597 23.94 -11.84 16.79
C ILE A 597 24.41 -12.60 15.54
N ALA A 598 23.89 -12.26 14.35
CA ALA A 598 24.26 -12.90 13.09
C ALA A 598 24.26 -11.90 11.92
N THR A 599 25.05 -12.17 10.88
CA THR A 599 25.13 -11.39 9.63
C THR A 599 25.43 -12.30 8.44
N GLY A 600 25.24 -11.79 7.22
CA GLY A 600 25.66 -12.45 5.99
C GLY A 600 24.62 -13.44 5.43
N LEU A 601 23.36 -13.33 5.84
CA LEU A 601 22.25 -14.08 5.29
C LEU A 601 21.71 -13.41 4.00
N ALA A 602 21.24 -14.20 3.04
CA ALA A 602 20.75 -13.72 1.75
C ALA A 602 19.23 -13.50 1.78
N GLU A 603 18.81 -12.26 2.04
CA GLU A 603 17.39 -11.87 2.05
C GLU A 603 16.57 -12.71 3.05
N PRO A 604 16.92 -12.69 4.36
CA PRO A 604 16.25 -13.53 5.35
C PRO A 604 14.81 -13.03 5.59
N LEU A 605 13.85 -13.83 5.15
CA LEU A 605 12.41 -13.52 5.17
C LEU A 605 11.61 -14.56 5.95
N GLY A 606 12.29 -15.27 6.86
CA GLY A 606 11.70 -16.13 7.86
C GLY A 606 12.67 -16.58 8.94
N ILE A 607 12.17 -16.68 10.16
CA ILE A 607 12.91 -17.17 11.33
C ILE A 607 11.97 -18.00 12.21
N GLU A 608 12.50 -19.07 12.82
CA GLU A 608 11.78 -19.92 13.76
C GLU A 608 12.76 -20.48 14.80
N VAL A 609 12.34 -20.55 16.06
CA VAL A 609 13.05 -21.12 17.20
C VAL A 609 12.39 -22.44 17.57
N VAL A 610 13.11 -23.54 17.38
CA VAL A 610 12.60 -24.88 17.69
C VAL A 610 13.51 -25.58 18.68
N ASP A 611 12.98 -25.87 19.87
CA ASP A 611 13.74 -26.45 20.98
C ASP A 611 14.94 -25.58 21.43
N GLY A 612 14.80 -24.25 21.31
CA GLY A 612 15.85 -23.27 21.64
C GLY A 612 16.89 -23.05 20.54
N GLU A 613 16.77 -23.74 19.40
CA GLU A 613 17.66 -23.64 18.24
C GLU A 613 17.08 -22.69 17.20
N ILE A 614 17.93 -21.88 16.55
CA ILE A 614 17.50 -20.80 15.65
C ILE A 614 17.61 -21.25 14.18
N TYR A 615 16.51 -21.19 13.45
CA TYR A 615 16.44 -21.51 12.03
C TYR A 615 16.01 -20.29 11.23
N VAL A 616 16.70 -20.01 10.12
CA VAL A 616 16.38 -18.88 9.23
C VAL A 616 16.16 -19.40 7.82
N LEU A 617 15.01 -19.07 7.24
CA LEU A 617 14.74 -19.25 5.83
C LEU A 617 15.26 -18.04 5.05
N GLN A 618 16.17 -18.30 4.13
CA GLN A 618 16.69 -17.33 3.18
C GLN A 618 16.36 -17.78 1.75
N LYS A 619 16.53 -16.90 0.77
CA LYS A 619 16.17 -17.15 -0.63
C LYS A 619 16.62 -18.51 -1.17
N GLN A 620 17.80 -18.96 -0.76
CA GLN A 620 18.52 -20.06 -1.39
C GLN A 620 18.68 -21.31 -0.51
N GLU A 621 18.44 -21.20 0.81
CA GLU A 621 18.56 -22.34 1.74
C GLU A 621 17.80 -22.08 3.06
N LEU A 622 17.61 -23.15 3.84
CA LEU A 622 17.26 -23.10 5.25
C LEU A 622 18.54 -23.27 6.07
N THR A 623 18.81 -22.32 6.97
CA THR A 623 20.06 -22.29 7.75
C THR A 623 19.76 -22.43 9.24
N HIS A 624 20.54 -23.28 9.91
CA HIS A 624 20.59 -23.41 11.36
C HIS A 624 21.74 -22.55 11.89
N LEU A 625 21.41 -21.57 12.72
CA LEU A 625 22.38 -20.69 13.37
C LEU A 625 22.76 -21.26 14.74
N LYS A 626 24.06 -21.44 14.97
CA LYS A 626 24.59 -22.03 16.20
C LYS A 626 25.61 -21.12 16.85
N ASP A 627 25.37 -20.80 18.12
CA ASP A 627 26.34 -20.28 19.05
C ASP A 627 27.03 -21.47 19.74
N ASN A 628 28.30 -21.71 19.44
CA ASN A 628 29.03 -22.88 19.91
C ASN A 628 29.74 -22.63 21.25
N ASP A 629 30.00 -21.38 21.62
CA ASP A 629 30.73 -21.02 22.83
C ASP A 629 29.88 -20.33 23.92
N GLY A 630 28.64 -19.98 23.59
CA GLY A 630 27.64 -19.41 24.49
C GLY A 630 27.84 -17.93 24.77
N ASP A 631 28.57 -17.20 23.91
CA ASP A 631 28.81 -15.76 24.07
C ASP A 631 27.66 -14.88 23.55
N GLY A 632 26.65 -15.49 22.92
CA GLY A 632 25.48 -14.81 22.35
C GLY A 632 25.64 -14.41 20.88
N ILE A 633 26.80 -14.66 20.26
CA ILE A 633 27.09 -14.42 18.84
C ILE A 633 27.09 -15.76 18.09
N ILE A 634 26.56 -15.75 16.86
CA ILE A 634 26.51 -16.96 16.04
C ILE A 634 27.89 -17.27 15.45
N ASP A 635 28.42 -18.43 15.82
CA ASP A 635 29.69 -18.97 15.33
C ASP A 635 29.55 -19.78 14.04
N GLU A 636 28.43 -20.46 13.85
CA GLU A 636 28.24 -21.45 12.80
C GLU A 636 26.89 -21.29 12.09
N TYR A 637 26.96 -21.29 10.76
CA TYR A 637 25.84 -21.16 9.83
C TYR A 637 25.74 -22.48 9.07
N ARG A 638 24.98 -23.42 9.62
CA ARG A 638 24.84 -24.76 9.06
C ARG A 638 23.69 -24.82 8.07
N THR A 639 23.95 -25.29 6.85
CA THR A 639 22.89 -25.53 5.86
C THR A 639 22.09 -26.76 6.28
N VAL A 640 20.78 -26.56 6.54
CA VAL A 640 19.83 -27.64 6.82
C VAL A 640 19.35 -28.24 5.51
N SER A 641 18.95 -27.38 4.57
CA SER A 641 18.50 -27.79 3.25
C SER A 641 18.65 -26.67 2.23
N ASP A 642 19.02 -27.05 1.02
CA ASP A 642 19.10 -26.21 -0.17
C ASP A 642 18.59 -27.00 -1.39
N ASP A 643 17.59 -27.86 -1.22
CA ASP A 643 17.16 -28.82 -2.24
C ASP A 643 16.13 -28.26 -3.26
N TRP A 644 15.91 -26.93 -3.28
CA TRP A 644 15.05 -26.26 -4.27
C TRP A 644 15.84 -25.42 -5.27
N LYS A 645 15.47 -25.47 -6.55
CA LYS A 645 16.11 -24.68 -7.60
C LYS A 645 15.88 -23.17 -7.41
N VAL A 646 16.88 -22.37 -7.78
CA VAL A 646 16.90 -20.90 -7.65
C VAL A 646 17.67 -20.28 -8.83
N SER A 647 17.22 -19.12 -9.31
CA SER A 647 17.91 -18.32 -10.32
C SER A 647 18.56 -17.07 -9.71
N ALA A 648 19.17 -16.26 -10.58
CA ALA A 648 19.64 -14.93 -10.24
C ALA A 648 18.54 -13.87 -10.13
N ASN A 649 17.27 -14.20 -10.45
CA ASN A 649 16.20 -13.21 -10.48
C ASN A 649 15.96 -12.61 -9.08
N PHE A 650 15.81 -11.28 -9.03
CA PHE A 650 15.73 -10.52 -7.77
C PHE A 650 14.48 -10.82 -6.93
N HIS A 651 13.41 -11.30 -7.55
CA HIS A 651 12.09 -11.41 -6.92
C HIS A 651 11.74 -12.85 -6.47
N GLU A 652 12.62 -13.82 -6.70
CA GLU A 652 12.37 -15.20 -6.28
C GLU A 652 12.64 -15.42 -4.76
N PHE A 653 11.90 -14.71 -3.92
CA PHE A 653 11.99 -14.79 -2.47
C PHE A 653 11.58 -16.18 -1.91
N ALA A 654 12.03 -16.45 -0.69
CA ALA A 654 11.51 -17.53 0.14
C ALA A 654 10.90 -16.92 1.40
N PHE A 655 9.57 -17.02 1.53
CA PHE A 655 8.81 -16.43 2.63
C PHE A 655 8.48 -17.49 3.68
N GLY A 656 8.57 -17.14 4.96
CA GLY A 656 8.48 -18.12 6.04
C GLY A 656 8.74 -17.51 7.42
N LEU A 657 8.95 -18.30 8.45
CA LEU A 657 9.01 -19.77 8.50
C LEU A 657 7.92 -20.25 9.47
N VAL A 658 7.39 -21.45 9.25
CA VAL A 658 6.46 -22.10 10.19
C VAL A 658 6.97 -23.48 10.54
N TYR A 659 6.98 -23.84 11.82
CA TYR A 659 7.25 -25.21 12.26
C TYR A 659 5.99 -25.94 12.74
N LYS A 660 5.72 -27.12 12.18
CA LYS A 660 4.63 -28.01 12.60
C LYS A 660 5.07 -29.48 12.47
N GLU A 661 4.85 -30.26 13.52
CA GLU A 661 4.97 -31.73 13.52
C GLU A 661 6.32 -32.29 12.98
N GLY A 662 7.44 -31.64 13.28
CA GLY A 662 8.76 -32.10 12.83
C GLY A 662 9.23 -31.49 11.51
N TYR A 663 8.41 -30.65 10.88
CA TYR A 663 8.69 -30.05 9.58
C TYR A 663 8.63 -28.53 9.63
N PHE A 664 9.50 -27.90 8.84
CA PHE A 664 9.43 -26.49 8.51
C PHE A 664 8.65 -26.29 7.21
N TYR A 665 7.90 -25.18 7.12
CA TYR A 665 7.11 -24.82 5.95
C TYR A 665 7.45 -23.40 5.51
N GLY A 666 7.67 -23.24 4.20
CA GLY A 666 7.92 -21.95 3.56
C GLY A 666 7.18 -21.84 2.23
N ALA A 667 7.16 -20.64 1.65
CA ALA A 667 6.55 -20.37 0.36
C ALA A 667 7.57 -19.74 -0.60
N LEU A 668 7.71 -20.31 -1.80
CA LEU A 668 8.70 -19.88 -2.80
C LEU A 668 8.02 -19.02 -3.85
N ALA A 669 8.44 -17.76 -4.00
CA ALA A 669 7.91 -16.83 -4.97
C ALA A 669 8.42 -17.09 -6.40
N THR A 670 7.61 -16.72 -7.39
CA THR A 670 7.99 -16.73 -8.81
C THR A 670 8.95 -15.58 -9.14
N ALA A 671 9.77 -15.76 -10.16
CA ALA A 671 10.60 -14.71 -10.75
C ALA A 671 9.73 -13.63 -11.40
N ILE A 672 10.13 -12.37 -11.25
CA ILE A 672 9.42 -11.20 -11.79
C ILE A 672 10.39 -10.39 -12.64
N LEU A 673 9.91 -9.82 -13.74
CA LEU A 673 10.64 -8.89 -14.59
C LEU A 673 10.57 -7.47 -14.01
N PRO A 674 11.55 -6.60 -14.29
CA PRO A 674 11.40 -5.16 -14.06
C PRO A 674 10.05 -4.67 -14.64
N GLY A 675 9.30 -3.90 -13.85
CA GLY A 675 7.92 -3.50 -14.20
C GLY A 675 6.81 -4.39 -13.63
N GLY A 676 7.13 -5.55 -13.04
CA GLY A 676 6.20 -6.31 -12.20
C GLY A 676 5.51 -7.49 -12.88
N ALA A 677 5.73 -7.76 -14.17
CA ALA A 677 5.22 -8.93 -14.88
C ALA A 677 5.99 -10.22 -14.49
N SER A 678 5.33 -11.38 -14.49
CA SER A 678 6.03 -12.65 -14.20
C SER A 678 6.98 -13.03 -15.32
N ALA A 679 8.16 -13.54 -14.95
CA ALA A 679 9.16 -14.02 -15.91
C ALA A 679 8.70 -15.31 -16.60
N GLN A 680 9.16 -15.52 -17.84
CA GLN A 680 8.82 -16.68 -18.65
C GLN A 680 10.07 -17.20 -19.38
N PRO A 681 10.49 -18.46 -19.19
CA PRO A 681 9.91 -19.46 -18.28
C PRO A 681 10.30 -19.21 -16.81
N GLN A 682 9.58 -19.84 -15.88
CA GLN A 682 9.96 -19.93 -14.47
C GLN A 682 10.84 -21.14 -14.19
N ILE A 683 11.61 -21.07 -13.11
CA ILE A 683 12.27 -22.25 -12.56
C ILE A 683 11.24 -23.18 -11.91
N GLU A 684 11.42 -24.49 -12.13
CA GLU A 684 10.49 -25.56 -11.76
C GLU A 684 9.95 -25.51 -10.33
N ASP A 685 10.76 -25.12 -9.35
CA ASP A 685 10.39 -25.18 -7.92
C ASP A 685 9.72 -23.91 -7.39
N ARG A 686 9.64 -22.85 -8.20
CA ARG A 686 9.04 -21.57 -7.80
C ARG A 686 7.51 -21.60 -7.91
N GLY A 687 6.84 -20.76 -7.11
CA GLY A 687 5.38 -20.73 -7.01
C GLY A 687 4.77 -21.90 -6.22
N LYS A 688 5.53 -22.43 -5.23
CA LYS A 688 5.19 -23.64 -4.48
C LYS A 688 5.36 -23.46 -2.96
N ILE A 689 4.66 -24.29 -2.20
CA ILE A 689 4.92 -24.48 -0.76
C ILE A 689 5.96 -25.57 -0.57
N VAL A 690 7.01 -25.25 0.18
CA VAL A 690 8.10 -26.15 0.53
C VAL A 690 7.90 -26.67 1.95
N LYS A 691 8.05 -27.98 2.16
CA LYS A 691 8.01 -28.68 3.44
C LYS A 691 9.36 -29.36 3.66
N ILE A 692 10.03 -29.04 4.77
CA ILE A 692 11.43 -29.42 5.03
C ILE A 692 11.50 -30.19 6.34
N SER A 693 12.01 -31.43 6.30
CA SER A 693 12.24 -32.23 7.51
C SER A 693 13.30 -31.59 8.42
N LYS A 694 12.97 -31.34 9.70
CA LYS A 694 13.97 -30.86 10.68
C LYS A 694 15.09 -31.88 10.89
N GLU A 695 14.77 -33.16 10.85
CA GLU A 695 15.72 -34.25 11.14
C GLU A 695 16.66 -34.52 9.97
N THR A 696 16.13 -34.57 8.74
CA THR A 696 16.87 -35.04 7.55
C THR A 696 17.25 -33.93 6.59
N GLY A 697 16.56 -32.78 6.62
CA GLY A 697 16.69 -31.71 5.62
C GLY A 697 16.02 -32.03 4.28
N GLU A 698 15.34 -33.18 4.15
CA GLU A 698 14.62 -33.56 2.93
C GLU A 698 13.48 -32.59 2.63
N VAL A 699 13.32 -32.27 1.35
CA VAL A 699 12.33 -31.33 0.84
C VAL A 699 11.21 -32.05 0.11
N GLU A 700 9.98 -31.63 0.39
CA GLU A 700 8.77 -32.02 -0.31
C GLU A 700 8.01 -30.75 -0.75
N PHE A 701 7.53 -30.72 -2.00
CA PHE A 701 6.64 -29.66 -2.48
C PHE A 701 5.19 -30.11 -2.38
N ILE A 702 4.44 -29.49 -1.48
CA ILE A 702 3.09 -29.98 -1.13
C ILE A 702 1.95 -29.25 -1.83
N ALA A 703 2.17 -28.03 -2.32
CA ALA A 703 1.16 -27.24 -3.03
C ALA A 703 1.80 -26.29 -4.05
N SER A 704 1.02 -25.80 -5.02
CA SER A 704 1.52 -25.03 -6.17
C SER A 704 0.53 -23.97 -6.66
N GLY A 705 0.91 -23.20 -7.68
CA GLY A 705 0.04 -22.17 -8.28
C GLY A 705 0.00 -20.88 -7.47
N LEU A 706 1.12 -20.52 -6.82
CA LEU A 706 1.32 -19.25 -6.14
C LEU A 706 2.14 -18.28 -7.01
N ARG A 707 2.00 -16.98 -6.80
CA ARG A 707 2.79 -15.95 -7.49
C ARG A 707 3.85 -15.34 -6.57
N THR A 708 3.41 -14.53 -5.61
CA THR A 708 4.27 -13.89 -4.62
C THR A 708 3.65 -14.14 -3.25
N PRO A 709 3.89 -15.32 -2.67
CA PRO A 709 3.23 -15.73 -1.44
C PRO A 709 3.89 -15.16 -0.18
N ASN A 710 3.76 -13.84 0.07
CA ASN A 710 4.49 -13.15 1.15
C ASN A 710 3.93 -13.43 2.55
N GLY A 711 3.80 -14.67 2.97
CA GLY A 711 3.46 -14.99 4.35
C GLY A 711 2.78 -16.33 4.47
N ILE A 712 3.29 -17.13 5.40
CA ILE A 712 2.75 -18.43 5.75
C ILE A 712 2.69 -18.50 7.28
N GLY A 713 1.61 -19.05 7.83
CA GLY A 713 1.39 -19.04 9.27
C GLY A 713 0.34 -20.03 9.73
N ILE A 714 0.29 -20.24 11.05
CA ILE A 714 -0.71 -21.10 11.69
C ILE A 714 -1.97 -20.29 11.99
N GLY A 715 -3.10 -20.79 11.48
CA GLY A 715 -4.43 -20.25 11.72
C GLY A 715 -5.30 -21.16 12.59
N PRO A 716 -6.63 -21.04 12.47
CA PRO A 716 -7.62 -21.87 13.14
C PRO A 716 -7.38 -23.37 12.94
N ASP A 717 -7.83 -24.16 13.91
CA ASP A 717 -7.70 -25.62 13.94
C ASP A 717 -6.26 -26.15 13.87
N GLY A 718 -5.25 -25.27 14.04
CA GLY A 718 -3.84 -25.60 13.91
C GLY A 718 -3.39 -25.81 12.47
N GLU A 719 -4.19 -25.38 11.49
CA GLU A 719 -3.92 -25.51 10.06
C GLU A 719 -3.00 -24.40 9.54
N ILE A 720 -2.32 -24.67 8.42
CA ILE A 720 -1.38 -23.74 7.79
C ILE A 720 -2.12 -22.94 6.72
N PHE A 721 -1.92 -21.62 6.69
CA PHE A 721 -2.48 -20.72 5.69
C PHE A 721 -1.37 -19.92 5.02
N VAL A 722 -1.58 -19.52 3.76
CA VAL A 722 -0.63 -18.73 2.98
C VAL A 722 -1.33 -17.53 2.33
N ALA A 723 -0.73 -16.36 2.46
CA ALA A 723 -1.12 -15.14 1.74
C ALA A 723 -0.42 -15.08 0.39
N ASP A 724 -1.15 -14.75 -0.68
CA ASP A 724 -0.59 -14.60 -2.03
C ASP A 724 -1.00 -13.27 -2.67
N ASN A 725 -0.03 -12.61 -3.29
CA ASN A 725 -0.18 -11.25 -3.80
C ASN A 725 -0.57 -11.26 -5.28
N GLN A 726 -1.45 -10.34 -5.66
CA GLN A 726 -1.95 -10.18 -7.03
C GLN A 726 -0.87 -9.86 -8.07
N GLY A 727 -1.27 -10.06 -9.32
CA GLY A 727 -0.59 -9.59 -10.51
C GLY A 727 -1.11 -10.28 -11.75
N ASP A 728 -0.24 -10.50 -12.74
CA ASP A 728 -0.60 -11.25 -13.94
C ASP A 728 -1.10 -12.66 -13.58
N TRP A 729 -2.26 -13.01 -14.11
CA TRP A 729 -3.01 -14.24 -13.89
C TRP A 729 -3.45 -14.52 -12.45
N LEU A 730 -3.19 -13.61 -11.52
CA LEU A 730 -3.69 -13.66 -10.15
C LEU A 730 -4.50 -12.37 -9.90
N PRO A 731 -5.83 -12.42 -10.11
CA PRO A 731 -6.60 -11.21 -10.36
C PRO A 731 -6.79 -10.31 -9.13
N ALA A 732 -6.76 -10.90 -7.93
CA ALA A 732 -6.81 -10.20 -6.66
C ALA A 732 -6.03 -11.00 -5.62
N SER A 733 -5.47 -10.33 -4.62
CA SER A 733 -4.73 -10.99 -3.54
C SER A 733 -5.65 -11.94 -2.76
N LYS A 734 -5.10 -12.93 -2.07
CA LYS A 734 -5.92 -13.94 -1.36
C LYS A 734 -5.21 -14.64 -0.21
N ILE A 735 -5.99 -15.22 0.68
CA ILE A 735 -5.52 -16.15 1.72
C ILE A 735 -6.01 -17.57 1.37
N ASN A 736 -5.09 -18.52 1.28
CA ASN A 736 -5.38 -19.92 0.97
C ASN A 736 -5.11 -20.84 2.17
N HIS A 737 -5.90 -21.90 2.32
CA HIS A 737 -5.59 -23.02 3.21
C HIS A 737 -4.56 -23.91 2.54
N VAL A 738 -3.44 -24.20 3.22
CA VAL A 738 -2.36 -25.02 2.66
C VAL A 738 -2.74 -26.51 2.75
N ARG A 739 -3.00 -27.13 1.59
CA ARG A 739 -3.33 -28.55 1.47
C ARG A 739 -2.42 -29.29 0.49
N GLU A 740 -2.14 -30.55 0.80
CA GLU A 740 -1.35 -31.42 -0.07
C GLU A 740 -2.05 -31.62 -1.42
N GLY A 741 -1.32 -31.39 -2.52
CA GLY A 741 -1.83 -31.49 -3.89
C GLY A 741 -2.64 -30.29 -4.37
N ALA A 742 -2.85 -29.25 -3.55
CA ALA A 742 -3.63 -28.08 -3.94
C ALA A 742 -2.92 -27.24 -5.01
N TRP A 743 -3.72 -26.62 -5.88
CA TRP A 743 -3.28 -25.68 -6.90
C TRP A 743 -4.06 -24.37 -6.77
N TYR A 744 -3.39 -23.28 -6.43
CA TYR A 744 -4.03 -22.01 -6.05
C TYR A 744 -4.23 -21.04 -7.21
N GLY A 745 -4.32 -21.48 -8.46
CA GLY A 745 -4.86 -20.62 -9.51
C GLY A 745 -3.89 -19.71 -10.25
N SER A 746 -2.68 -19.43 -9.74
CA SER A 746 -1.72 -18.58 -10.48
C SER A 746 -1.28 -19.28 -11.77
N ARG A 747 -1.59 -18.65 -12.90
CA ARG A 747 -1.21 -19.15 -14.24
C ARG A 747 0.00 -18.44 -14.82
N SER A 748 0.60 -17.51 -14.08
CA SER A 748 1.70 -16.68 -14.54
C SER A 748 2.98 -17.45 -14.87
N VAL A 749 3.02 -18.74 -14.53
CA VAL A 749 4.14 -19.67 -14.70
C VAL A 749 4.06 -20.43 -16.02
N ASP A 750 2.93 -21.08 -16.30
CA ASP A 750 2.70 -21.90 -17.49
C ASP A 750 1.20 -21.87 -17.84
N PRO A 751 0.73 -20.83 -18.56
CA PRO A 751 -0.69 -20.70 -18.88
C PRO A 751 -1.24 -21.90 -19.67
N GLU A 752 -0.42 -22.44 -20.59
CA GLU A 752 -0.82 -23.52 -21.49
C GLU A 752 -0.89 -24.86 -20.75
N GLY A 753 0.15 -25.20 -19.98
CA GLY A 753 0.19 -26.45 -19.21
C GLY A 753 -0.76 -26.46 -18.01
N THR A 754 -1.15 -25.29 -17.50
CA THR A 754 -2.10 -25.20 -16.38
C THR A 754 -3.57 -25.12 -16.82
N GLN A 755 -3.89 -24.98 -18.12
CA GLN A 755 -5.25 -24.69 -18.61
C GLN A 755 -6.33 -25.67 -18.08
N GLY A 756 -5.98 -26.93 -17.81
CA GLY A 756 -6.88 -27.95 -17.27
C GLY A 756 -6.91 -28.09 -15.75
N MET A 757 -6.09 -27.34 -15.01
CA MET A 757 -6.01 -27.42 -13.55
C MET A 757 -7.19 -26.70 -12.90
N VAL A 758 -7.75 -27.33 -11.87
CA VAL A 758 -8.87 -26.80 -11.08
C VAL A 758 -8.29 -26.06 -9.88
N GLN A 759 -8.64 -24.78 -9.76
CA GLN A 759 -8.23 -23.97 -8.62
C GLN A 759 -8.85 -24.49 -7.33
N ASP A 760 -8.02 -24.58 -6.31
CA ASP A 760 -8.46 -24.65 -4.92
C ASP A 760 -8.85 -23.24 -4.48
N GLU A 761 -10.13 -23.06 -4.15
CA GLU A 761 -10.66 -21.72 -3.87
C GLU A 761 -10.08 -21.15 -2.57
N PRO A 762 -9.77 -19.84 -2.52
CA PRO A 762 -9.24 -19.24 -1.31
C PRO A 762 -10.26 -19.20 -0.18
N VAL A 763 -9.75 -19.08 1.04
CA VAL A 763 -10.56 -18.79 2.22
C VAL A 763 -11.21 -17.42 2.08
N VAL A 764 -10.41 -16.43 1.66
CA VAL A 764 -10.87 -15.09 1.31
C VAL A 764 -10.10 -14.53 0.12
N TRP A 765 -10.82 -13.92 -0.82
CA TRP A 765 -10.28 -12.93 -1.74
C TRP A 765 -10.11 -11.59 -1.04
N LEU A 766 -9.06 -10.86 -1.41
CA LEU A 766 -8.72 -9.53 -0.94
C LEU A 766 -8.75 -8.59 -2.15
N PRO A 767 -9.91 -8.01 -2.47
CA PRO A 767 -10.02 -7.07 -3.59
C PRO A 767 -8.99 -5.94 -3.52
N GLN A 768 -8.32 -5.75 -4.64
CA GLN A 768 -7.29 -4.73 -4.83
C GLN A 768 -7.85 -3.34 -4.57
N ASP A 769 -7.05 -2.50 -3.89
CA ASP A 769 -7.33 -1.11 -3.52
C ASP A 769 -8.51 -0.90 -2.56
N ASP A 770 -9.39 -1.89 -2.42
CA ASP A 770 -10.49 -1.89 -1.45
C ASP A 770 -10.02 -2.35 -0.06
N ILE A 771 -9.30 -3.48 0.00
CA ILE A 771 -8.95 -4.13 1.28
C ILE A 771 -7.53 -4.71 1.32
N GLY A 772 -6.93 -5.09 0.19
CA GLY A 772 -5.61 -5.71 0.18
C GLY A 772 -4.85 -5.58 -1.13
N ASN A 773 -3.55 -5.33 -1.04
CA ASN A 773 -2.66 -5.15 -2.21
C ASN A 773 -1.39 -5.99 -2.08
N SER A 774 -0.95 -6.23 -0.85
CA SER A 774 0.19 -7.08 -0.56
C SER A 774 0.00 -7.70 0.82
N PRO A 775 -0.92 -8.66 0.94
CA PRO A 775 -1.13 -9.35 2.19
C PRO A 775 0.14 -10.09 2.59
N SER A 776 0.29 -10.28 3.89
CA SER A 776 1.38 -11.07 4.43
C SER A 776 0.92 -11.98 5.56
N THR A 777 1.86 -12.41 6.41
CA THR A 777 1.71 -13.48 7.41
C THR A 777 0.33 -13.56 8.06
N PRO A 778 -0.46 -14.61 7.78
CA PRO A 778 -1.68 -14.89 8.53
C PRO A 778 -1.33 -15.51 9.90
N VAL A 779 -2.02 -15.12 10.96
CA VAL A 779 -1.87 -15.71 12.30
C VAL A 779 -3.24 -15.89 12.96
N TYR A 780 -3.37 -16.91 13.81
CA TYR A 780 -4.54 -17.14 14.65
C TYR A 780 -4.81 -15.97 15.61
N LEU A 781 -6.08 -15.59 15.80
CA LEU A 781 -6.49 -14.57 16.75
C LEU A 781 -7.29 -15.21 17.90
N ASP A 782 -6.73 -15.16 19.11
CA ASP A 782 -7.32 -15.72 20.34
C ASP A 782 -7.59 -14.65 21.40
N LYS A 783 -8.22 -13.54 21.01
CA LYS A 783 -8.47 -12.40 21.89
C LYS A 783 -9.92 -11.98 21.85
N GLY A 784 -10.51 -11.82 23.03
CA GLY A 784 -11.85 -11.24 23.19
C GLY A 784 -12.93 -11.96 22.39
N PRO A 785 -13.88 -11.22 21.78
CA PRO A 785 -14.93 -11.82 20.97
C PRO A 785 -14.42 -12.42 19.66
N TYR A 786 -13.18 -12.11 19.24
CA TYR A 786 -12.59 -12.53 17.97
C TYR A 786 -11.90 -13.90 18.04
N ALA A 787 -11.91 -14.56 19.21
CA ALA A 787 -11.31 -15.88 19.38
C ALA A 787 -11.84 -16.88 18.34
N GLY A 788 -10.94 -17.62 17.71
CA GLY A 788 -11.28 -18.57 16.62
C GLY A 788 -11.10 -18.00 15.22
N GLN A 789 -10.74 -16.72 15.07
CA GLN A 789 -10.55 -16.06 13.78
C GLN A 789 -9.07 -15.95 13.39
N MET A 790 -8.79 -15.37 12.22
CA MET A 790 -7.44 -15.00 11.80
C MET A 790 -7.27 -13.50 11.72
N ILE A 791 -6.02 -13.07 11.78
CA ILE A 791 -5.58 -11.76 11.28
C ILE A 791 -4.44 -11.96 10.30
N HIS A 792 -4.26 -11.02 9.38
CA HIS A 792 -3.09 -10.98 8.51
C HIS A 792 -2.59 -9.56 8.35
N CYS A 793 -1.32 -9.41 8.00
CA CYS A 793 -0.74 -8.11 7.74
C CYS A 793 -0.92 -7.68 6.28
N GLU A 794 -0.76 -6.38 6.02
CA GLU A 794 -0.80 -5.75 4.70
C GLU A 794 0.37 -4.78 4.57
N VAL A 795 1.23 -5.01 3.56
CA VAL A 795 2.42 -4.18 3.34
C VAL A 795 2.05 -2.88 2.63
N THR A 796 1.21 -2.95 1.60
CA THR A 796 0.95 -1.82 0.70
C THR A 796 -0.33 -1.09 1.06
N HIS A 797 -1.45 -1.82 1.15
CA HIS A 797 -2.71 -1.26 1.66
C HIS A 797 -2.60 -0.92 3.17
N GLY A 798 -1.60 -1.51 3.85
CA GLY A 798 -1.22 -1.14 5.20
C GLY A 798 -2.05 -1.78 6.30
N GLY A 799 -1.42 -1.88 7.47
CA GLY A 799 -2.04 -2.32 8.71
C GLY A 799 -2.27 -3.83 8.83
N ILE A 800 -3.27 -4.19 9.62
CA ILE A 800 -3.72 -5.54 9.94
C ILE A 800 -5.19 -5.66 9.51
N LYS A 801 -5.54 -6.81 8.96
CA LYS A 801 -6.90 -7.20 8.54
C LYS A 801 -7.35 -8.39 9.35
N ARG A 802 -8.66 -8.53 9.57
CA ARG A 802 -9.26 -9.64 10.32
C ARG A 802 -10.04 -10.53 9.37
N VAL A 803 -9.94 -11.83 9.54
CA VAL A 803 -10.61 -12.84 8.71
C VAL A 803 -11.43 -13.75 9.61
N PHE A 804 -12.75 -13.66 9.49
CA PHE A 804 -13.65 -14.68 10.02
C PHE A 804 -13.64 -15.88 9.07
N VAL A 805 -13.52 -17.08 9.62
CA VAL A 805 -13.54 -18.33 8.85
C VAL A 805 -14.66 -19.25 9.32
N GLU A 806 -15.24 -19.98 8.38
CA GLU A 806 -16.10 -21.12 8.63
C GLU A 806 -15.78 -22.27 7.66
N GLN A 807 -16.17 -23.49 8.04
CA GLN A 807 -16.07 -24.65 7.16
C GLN A 807 -17.46 -24.99 6.58
N VAL A 808 -17.51 -25.17 5.26
CA VAL A 808 -18.71 -25.61 4.54
C VAL A 808 -18.30 -26.74 3.61
N ASP A 809 -18.84 -27.94 3.89
CA ASP A 809 -18.46 -29.18 3.21
C ASP A 809 -16.94 -29.43 3.24
N ASP A 810 -16.34 -29.31 4.43
CA ASP A 810 -14.90 -29.47 4.71
C ASP A 810 -13.97 -28.47 3.96
N ILE A 811 -14.53 -27.41 3.37
CA ILE A 811 -13.78 -26.31 2.73
C ILE A 811 -13.87 -25.05 3.60
N TYR A 812 -12.71 -24.44 3.87
CA TYR A 812 -12.65 -23.13 4.51
C TYR A 812 -13.09 -22.03 3.55
N GLN A 813 -13.99 -21.19 4.04
CA GLN A 813 -14.42 -19.96 3.39
C GLN A 813 -14.75 -18.92 4.46
N GLY A 814 -14.89 -17.65 4.12
CA GLY A 814 -15.10 -16.64 5.16
C GLY A 814 -15.19 -15.21 4.67
N ALA A 815 -15.09 -14.28 5.62
CA ALA A 815 -15.12 -12.85 5.37
C ALA A 815 -13.89 -12.13 5.90
N VAL A 816 -13.38 -11.18 5.12
CA VAL A 816 -12.34 -10.25 5.55
C VAL A 816 -12.93 -8.89 5.95
N PHE A 817 -12.33 -8.29 6.98
CA PHE A 817 -12.67 -6.99 7.54
C PHE A 817 -11.41 -6.14 7.69
N ARG A 818 -11.56 -4.81 7.63
CA ARG A 818 -10.52 -3.92 8.18
C ARG A 818 -10.42 -4.15 9.69
N PHE A 819 -9.22 -3.97 10.25
CA PHE A 819 -9.02 -4.19 11.68
C PHE A 819 -8.18 -3.07 12.31
N SER A 820 -6.96 -2.82 11.84
CA SER A 820 -6.08 -1.79 12.40
C SER A 820 -5.17 -1.19 11.31
N GLN A 821 -5.07 0.13 11.14
CA GLN A 821 -4.18 0.76 10.12
C GLN A 821 -3.35 1.95 10.63
N GLY A 822 -3.51 2.34 11.91
CA GLY A 822 -2.73 3.40 12.56
C GLY A 822 -1.29 3.06 12.94
N LEU A 823 -0.65 2.11 12.26
CA LEU A 823 0.71 1.64 12.53
C LEU A 823 1.76 2.51 11.81
N GLU A 824 3.03 2.39 12.21
CA GLU A 824 4.11 3.28 11.75
C GLU A 824 4.64 2.97 10.33
N ALA A 825 4.39 1.76 9.82
CA ALA A 825 4.86 1.24 8.54
C ALA A 825 3.86 0.26 7.91
N GLY A 826 4.08 -0.11 6.64
CA GLY A 826 3.44 -1.29 6.06
C GLY A 826 3.89 -2.55 6.81
N ILE A 827 2.97 -3.47 7.12
CA ILE A 827 3.28 -4.60 8.02
C ILE A 827 3.59 -5.87 7.22
N ASN A 828 4.71 -6.51 7.54
CA ASN A 828 5.19 -7.72 6.86
C ASN A 828 5.07 -8.99 7.71
N ARG A 829 5.30 -8.86 9.03
CA ARG A 829 5.34 -9.99 9.96
C ARG A 829 4.53 -9.70 11.21
N LEU A 830 3.77 -10.70 11.63
CA LEU A 830 3.06 -10.74 12.89
C LEU A 830 3.55 -11.95 13.68
N ALA A 831 3.75 -11.77 14.98
CA ALA A 831 4.07 -12.86 15.88
C ALA A 831 3.44 -12.61 17.26
N TRP A 832 2.84 -13.64 17.86
CA TRP A 832 2.37 -13.56 19.23
C TRP A 832 3.54 -13.81 20.18
N ALA A 833 3.85 -12.85 21.04
CA ALA A 833 4.81 -13.05 22.11
C ALA A 833 4.27 -14.01 23.19
N PRO A 834 5.15 -14.64 23.98
CA PRO A 834 4.74 -15.56 25.04
C PRO A 834 3.81 -14.98 26.12
N ASP A 835 3.72 -13.65 26.25
CA ASP A 835 2.79 -12.96 27.16
C ASP A 835 1.39 -12.73 26.54
N GLY A 836 1.22 -13.08 25.26
CA GLY A 836 0.01 -12.88 24.51
C GLY A 836 -0.16 -11.47 23.93
N SER A 837 0.89 -10.65 23.91
CA SER A 837 0.94 -9.42 23.10
C SER A 837 1.30 -9.73 21.64
N LEU A 838 0.86 -8.90 20.70
CA LEU A 838 1.09 -9.08 19.27
C LEU A 838 2.20 -8.16 18.78
N LEU A 839 3.24 -8.70 18.17
CA LEU A 839 4.32 -7.94 17.56
C LEU A 839 3.98 -7.69 16.09
N ALA A 840 4.15 -6.45 15.65
CA ALA A 840 3.94 -6.01 14.28
C ALA A 840 5.25 -5.47 13.69
N GLY A 841 5.84 -6.27 12.80
CA GLY A 841 7.07 -5.95 12.09
C GLY A 841 6.79 -5.20 10.79
N GLY A 842 7.30 -3.98 10.70
CA GLY A 842 7.16 -3.10 9.54
C GLY A 842 8.23 -3.33 8.48
N ILE A 843 7.88 -3.10 7.22
CA ILE A 843 8.79 -3.07 6.07
C ILE A 843 8.39 -1.94 5.10
N GLY A 844 9.34 -1.50 4.28
CA GLY A 844 9.02 -0.68 3.12
C GLY A 844 10.22 -0.45 2.21
N VAL A 845 9.93 -0.30 0.92
CA VAL A 845 10.87 0.10 -0.13
C VAL A 845 10.12 0.97 -1.15
N SER A 846 10.83 1.59 -2.09
CA SER A 846 10.22 2.34 -3.21
C SER A 846 9.32 1.44 -4.07
N GLY A 847 8.39 2.05 -4.82
CA GLY A 847 7.41 1.32 -5.63
C GLY A 847 6.25 0.77 -4.80
N ASN A 848 5.80 -0.46 -5.11
CA ASN A 848 4.57 -1.04 -4.58
C ASN A 848 4.75 -1.90 -3.32
N TRP A 849 5.92 -1.90 -2.68
CA TRP A 849 6.19 -2.72 -1.47
C TRP A 849 6.47 -1.83 -0.25
N GLY A 850 5.42 -1.10 0.17
CA GLY A 850 5.39 -0.23 1.34
C GLY A 850 4.08 0.56 1.38
N GLN A 851 3.76 1.16 2.52
CA GLN A 851 2.56 1.98 2.68
C GLN A 851 2.88 3.46 2.45
N VAL A 852 2.10 4.11 1.58
CA VAL A 852 2.25 5.55 1.28
C VAL A 852 2.12 6.39 2.54
N GLY A 853 3.04 7.34 2.74
CA GLY A 853 3.04 8.26 3.88
C GLY A 853 3.49 7.66 5.22
N LYS A 854 4.06 6.44 5.21
CA LYS A 854 4.55 5.73 6.40
C LYS A 854 6.06 5.48 6.35
N LEU A 855 6.62 5.00 7.47
CA LEU A 855 8.02 4.62 7.55
C LEU A 855 8.29 3.38 6.68
N ASN A 856 9.55 3.24 6.26
CA ASN A 856 10.05 2.08 5.52
C ASN A 856 10.71 1.02 6.42
N TYR A 857 10.46 1.10 7.73
CA TYR A 857 10.90 0.21 8.79
C TYR A 857 9.91 0.31 9.95
N GLY A 858 9.87 -0.68 10.84
CA GLY A 858 9.11 -0.54 12.07
C GLY A 858 9.05 -1.79 12.91
N LEU A 859 8.79 -1.64 14.21
CA LEU A 859 8.57 -2.74 15.13
C LEU A 859 7.75 -2.27 16.33
N GLN A 860 6.47 -2.63 16.34
CA GLN A 860 5.52 -2.18 17.35
C GLN A 860 4.87 -3.38 18.06
N ARG A 861 4.34 -3.16 19.26
CA ARG A 861 3.66 -4.17 20.07
C ARG A 861 2.24 -3.71 20.38
N LEU A 862 1.27 -4.57 20.11
CA LEU A 862 -0.15 -4.37 20.42
C LEU A 862 -0.54 -5.25 21.61
N VAL A 863 -1.16 -4.63 22.63
CA VAL A 863 -1.62 -5.32 23.84
C VAL A 863 -3.14 -5.26 23.90
N TYR A 864 -3.80 -6.41 23.95
CA TYR A 864 -5.25 -6.47 24.09
C TYR A 864 -5.68 -5.85 25.43
N ASN A 865 -6.53 -4.81 25.39
CA ASN A 865 -6.91 -4.01 26.56
C ASN A 865 -8.34 -4.28 27.06
N GLU A 866 -9.00 -5.29 26.49
CA GLU A 866 -10.37 -5.72 26.81
C GLU A 866 -11.48 -4.67 26.54
N GLN A 867 -11.16 -3.54 25.90
CA GLN A 867 -12.16 -2.56 25.51
C GLN A 867 -13.08 -3.15 24.43
N SER A 868 -14.38 -2.97 24.62
CA SER A 868 -15.39 -3.37 23.65
C SER A 868 -15.41 -2.39 22.49
N VAL A 869 -15.51 -2.91 21.28
CA VAL A 869 -15.58 -2.13 20.03
C VAL A 869 -16.79 -2.62 19.25
N PHE A 870 -17.61 -1.71 18.74
CA PHE A 870 -18.79 -2.06 17.96
C PHE A 870 -18.45 -2.27 16.48
N GLU A 871 -18.60 -3.50 16.00
CA GLU A 871 -18.31 -3.88 14.62
C GLU A 871 -19.00 -5.20 14.25
N MET A 872 -18.96 -5.57 12.97
CA MET A 872 -19.36 -6.90 12.51
C MET A 872 -18.35 -7.94 12.99
N LEU A 873 -18.71 -8.76 13.97
CA LEU A 873 -17.90 -9.86 14.45
C LEU A 873 -17.74 -10.97 13.42
N SER A 874 -18.81 -11.33 12.71
CA SER A 874 -18.79 -12.35 11.66
C SER A 874 -19.86 -12.10 10.61
N VAL A 875 -19.57 -12.47 9.36
CA VAL A 875 -20.53 -12.62 8.28
C VAL A 875 -20.47 -14.08 7.84
N SER A 876 -21.59 -14.79 7.88
CA SER A 876 -21.64 -16.24 7.69
C SER A 876 -22.72 -16.64 6.70
N ALA A 877 -22.39 -17.56 5.79
CA ALA A 877 -23.32 -18.05 4.79
C ALA A 877 -24.40 -18.94 5.43
N ARG A 878 -25.62 -18.84 4.89
CA ARG A 878 -26.77 -19.68 5.18
C ARG A 878 -27.29 -20.25 3.86
N SER A 879 -28.13 -21.28 3.91
CA SER A 879 -28.67 -21.92 2.70
C SER A 879 -29.53 -20.99 1.85
N ASN A 880 -30.00 -19.87 2.40
CA ASN A 880 -30.87 -18.89 1.75
C ASN A 880 -30.42 -17.42 1.95
N GLY A 881 -29.18 -17.17 2.39
CA GLY A 881 -28.75 -15.80 2.65
C GLY A 881 -27.49 -15.65 3.48
N PHE A 882 -27.36 -14.50 4.16
CA PHE A 882 -26.22 -14.20 5.04
C PHE A 882 -26.67 -13.76 6.43
N GLU A 883 -26.00 -14.29 7.45
CA GLU A 883 -26.14 -13.86 8.84
C GLU A 883 -24.94 -13.00 9.25
N VAL A 884 -25.20 -11.84 9.82
CA VAL A 884 -24.21 -10.93 10.39
C VAL A 884 -24.36 -10.92 11.90
N ILE A 885 -23.26 -11.12 12.63
CA ILE A 885 -23.20 -11.02 14.09
C ILE A 885 -22.35 -9.81 14.45
N PHE A 886 -22.81 -8.98 15.39
CA PHE A 886 -22.09 -7.84 15.94
C PHE A 886 -21.48 -8.17 17.31
N THR A 887 -20.38 -7.51 17.64
CA THR A 887 -19.73 -7.59 18.96
C THR A 887 -20.65 -7.09 20.09
N GLU A 888 -21.40 -6.02 19.82
CA GLU A 888 -22.32 -5.36 20.76
C GLU A 888 -23.76 -5.35 20.21
N PRO A 889 -24.80 -5.27 21.08
CA PRO A 889 -26.17 -5.08 20.63
C PRO A 889 -26.35 -3.73 19.93
N ILE A 890 -27.11 -3.69 18.84
CA ILE A 890 -27.56 -2.43 18.23
C ILE A 890 -28.49 -1.72 19.22
N ALA A 891 -28.30 -0.41 19.46
CA ALA A 891 -29.12 0.30 20.46
C ALA A 891 -30.62 0.21 20.14
N ALA A 892 -31.45 0.05 21.18
CA ALA A 892 -32.90 0.06 21.05
C ALA A 892 -33.41 1.41 20.52
N GLY A 893 -34.56 1.40 19.84
CA GLY A 893 -35.15 2.59 19.25
C GLY A 893 -34.61 2.98 17.87
N GLN A 894 -33.49 2.42 17.45
CA GLN A 894 -32.97 2.55 16.09
C GLN A 894 -33.67 1.57 15.15
N ASN A 895 -34.40 2.12 14.18
CA ASN A 895 -35.12 1.36 13.16
C ASN A 895 -34.18 0.99 12.03
N ILE A 896 -33.66 -0.24 12.08
CA ILE A 896 -32.78 -0.81 11.05
C ILE A 896 -33.59 -1.65 10.07
N SER A 897 -33.30 -1.57 8.78
CA SER A 897 -33.89 -2.38 7.71
C SER A 897 -32.86 -2.82 6.66
N ALA A 898 -33.29 -3.57 5.66
CA ALA A 898 -32.46 -3.91 4.49
C ALA A 898 -31.90 -2.65 3.80
N ASP A 899 -32.65 -1.54 3.81
CA ASP A 899 -32.23 -0.29 3.16
C ASP A 899 -31.02 0.37 3.84
N ASP A 900 -30.57 -0.12 4.99
CA ASP A 900 -29.36 0.38 5.65
C ASP A 900 -28.08 -0.30 5.15
N PHE A 901 -28.23 -1.29 4.28
CA PHE A 901 -27.15 -2.10 3.74
C PHE A 901 -27.10 -2.00 2.22
N TYR A 902 -25.90 -2.20 1.69
CA TYR A 902 -25.64 -2.44 0.29
C TYR A 902 -24.96 -3.81 0.19
N ILE A 903 -25.47 -4.68 -0.69
CA ILE A 903 -24.96 -6.03 -0.87
C ILE A 903 -24.72 -6.22 -2.36
N GLU A 904 -23.50 -6.58 -2.71
CA GLU A 904 -23.10 -6.82 -4.11
C GLU A 904 -22.43 -8.19 -4.22
N ARG A 905 -22.66 -8.88 -5.34
CA ARG A 905 -21.95 -10.09 -5.73
C ARG A 905 -21.08 -9.83 -6.95
N PHE A 906 -19.87 -10.39 -6.97
CA PHE A 906 -19.01 -10.44 -8.16
C PHE A 906 -18.04 -11.63 -8.09
N TYR A 907 -17.34 -11.93 -9.17
CA TYR A 907 -16.18 -12.83 -9.16
C TYR A 907 -15.01 -12.18 -9.92
N PHE A 908 -13.81 -12.76 -9.80
CA PHE A 908 -12.62 -12.26 -10.49
C PHE A 908 -12.27 -13.11 -11.71
N GLU A 909 -11.91 -12.46 -12.82
CA GLU A 909 -11.35 -13.12 -13.99
C GLU A 909 -9.81 -13.02 -14.01
N PRO A 910 -9.08 -14.14 -14.03
CA PRO A 910 -7.63 -14.13 -14.26
C PRO A 910 -7.28 -13.66 -15.67
N THR A 911 -6.41 -12.65 -15.80
CA THR A 911 -5.96 -12.12 -17.09
C THR A 911 -4.44 -12.02 -17.16
N ALA A 912 -3.87 -11.84 -18.35
CA ALA A 912 -2.42 -11.60 -18.48
C ALA A 912 -2.00 -10.21 -17.99
N GLU A 913 -2.95 -9.27 -17.86
CA GLU A 913 -2.71 -7.96 -17.28
C GLU A 913 -2.53 -8.06 -15.77
N TYR A 914 -1.90 -7.04 -15.18
CA TYR A 914 -1.75 -7.00 -13.73
C TYR A 914 -3.13 -6.86 -13.06
N GLY A 915 -3.51 -7.84 -12.25
CA GLY A 915 -4.83 -7.90 -11.63
C GLY A 915 -5.90 -8.43 -12.58
N GLY A 916 -7.17 -8.34 -12.18
CA GLY A 916 -8.28 -8.80 -13.01
C GLY A 916 -9.59 -8.11 -12.67
N PRO A 917 -10.46 -7.93 -13.67
CA PRO A 917 -11.71 -7.22 -13.47
C PRO A 917 -12.66 -8.01 -12.57
N LYS A 918 -13.48 -7.28 -11.82
CA LYS A 918 -14.69 -7.81 -11.17
C LYS A 918 -15.75 -8.05 -12.25
N LEU A 919 -16.21 -9.29 -12.40
CA LEU A 919 -17.28 -9.68 -13.33
C LEU A 919 -18.54 -10.12 -12.58
N ASP A 920 -19.68 -10.16 -13.29
CA ASP A 920 -21.01 -10.45 -12.73
C ASP A 920 -21.39 -9.55 -11.55
N GLN A 921 -20.86 -8.32 -11.51
CA GLN A 921 -21.19 -7.29 -10.53
C GLN A 921 -22.70 -7.04 -10.51
N THR A 922 -23.35 -7.48 -9.46
CA THR A 922 -24.81 -7.46 -9.30
C THR A 922 -25.17 -7.07 -7.87
N GLU A 923 -25.93 -6.00 -7.70
CA GLU A 923 -26.56 -5.68 -6.41
C GLU A 923 -27.61 -6.75 -6.05
N LEU A 924 -27.58 -7.21 -4.80
CA LEU A 924 -28.52 -8.19 -4.26
C LEU A 924 -29.49 -7.49 -3.31
N GLU A 925 -30.73 -7.33 -3.74
CA GLU A 925 -31.81 -6.83 -2.89
C GLU A 925 -32.31 -7.95 -1.95
N PRO A 926 -32.28 -7.75 -0.61
CA PRO A 926 -32.84 -8.71 0.33
C PRO A 926 -34.34 -8.93 0.11
N THR A 927 -34.76 -10.19 0.02
CA THR A 927 -36.19 -10.55 -0.04
C THR A 927 -36.84 -10.50 1.33
N SER A 928 -36.06 -10.73 2.40
CA SER A 928 -36.47 -10.51 3.78
C SER A 928 -35.30 -10.05 4.66
N PHE A 929 -35.63 -9.34 5.74
CA PHE A 929 -34.67 -8.83 6.73
C PHE A 929 -35.13 -9.23 8.13
N GLN A 930 -34.21 -9.77 8.92
CA GLN A 930 -34.48 -10.24 10.28
C GLN A 930 -33.49 -9.58 11.26
N LEU A 931 -33.99 -9.16 12.42
CA LEU A 931 -33.18 -8.68 13.53
C LEU A 931 -33.52 -9.52 14.76
N SER A 932 -32.50 -10.15 15.32
CA SER A 932 -32.60 -10.94 16.55
C SER A 932 -33.12 -10.12 17.74
N GLU A 933 -33.75 -10.80 18.70
CA GLU A 933 -34.30 -10.16 19.91
C GLU A 933 -33.24 -9.46 20.76
N ASP A 934 -32.03 -10.03 20.84
CA ASP A 934 -30.87 -9.43 21.52
C ASP A 934 -30.18 -8.33 20.70
N ARG A 935 -30.67 -8.06 19.48
CA ARG A 935 -30.17 -7.08 18.52
C ARG A 935 -28.68 -7.23 18.20
N LYS A 936 -28.10 -8.43 18.37
CA LYS A 936 -26.71 -8.73 18.01
C LYS A 936 -26.57 -9.41 16.65
N LYS A 937 -27.65 -9.92 16.09
CA LYS A 937 -27.67 -10.64 14.80
C LYS A 937 -28.66 -10.05 13.82
N ILE A 938 -28.23 -9.96 12.57
CA ILE A 938 -29.05 -9.65 11.41
C ILE A 938 -29.00 -10.84 10.45
N PHE A 939 -30.11 -11.13 9.79
CA PHE A 939 -30.15 -12.07 8.67
C PHE A 939 -30.82 -11.43 7.46
N PHE A 940 -30.16 -11.56 6.30
CA PHE A 940 -30.69 -11.19 5.00
C PHE A 940 -31.03 -12.46 4.25
N GLU A 941 -32.29 -12.62 3.88
CA GLU A 941 -32.67 -13.62 2.88
C GLU A 941 -32.42 -13.03 1.50
N LEU A 942 -31.70 -13.77 0.65
CA LEU A 942 -31.21 -13.27 -0.63
C LEU A 942 -31.52 -14.28 -1.74
N ASP A 943 -32.13 -13.79 -2.80
CA ASP A 943 -32.19 -14.52 -4.06
C ASP A 943 -30.88 -14.33 -4.83
N GLY A 944 -30.49 -15.34 -5.60
CA GLY A 944 -29.33 -15.23 -6.49
C GLY A 944 -27.97 -15.45 -5.83
N LEU A 945 -27.87 -16.10 -4.67
CA LEU A 945 -26.56 -16.59 -4.22
C LEU A 945 -25.92 -17.49 -5.29
N LYS A 946 -24.64 -17.29 -5.56
CA LYS A 946 -23.85 -18.12 -6.47
C LYS A 946 -22.54 -18.51 -5.80
N GLU A 947 -22.23 -19.79 -5.86
CA GLU A 947 -20.92 -20.33 -5.49
C GLU A 947 -19.81 -19.72 -6.35
N LYS A 948 -18.59 -19.69 -5.79
CA LYS A 948 -17.37 -19.11 -6.39
C LYS A 948 -17.47 -17.60 -6.68
N HIS A 949 -18.19 -16.88 -5.83
CA HIS A 949 -18.31 -15.42 -5.90
C HIS A 949 -17.90 -14.80 -4.57
N VAL A 950 -17.49 -13.54 -4.64
CA VAL A 950 -17.38 -12.66 -3.49
C VAL A 950 -18.71 -11.95 -3.28
N VAL A 951 -19.14 -11.83 -2.03
CA VAL A 951 -20.26 -11.02 -1.59
C VAL A 951 -19.72 -9.88 -0.74
N TYR A 952 -19.79 -8.68 -1.27
CA TYR A 952 -19.45 -7.44 -0.58
C TYR A 952 -20.68 -6.93 0.17
N LEU A 953 -20.53 -6.68 1.46
CA LEU A 953 -21.56 -6.12 2.33
C LEU A 953 -21.05 -4.82 2.92
N ARG A 954 -21.81 -3.74 2.75
CA ARG A 954 -21.55 -2.42 3.35
C ARG A 954 -22.75 -1.93 4.15
N ILE A 955 -22.52 -1.45 5.36
CA ILE A 955 -23.50 -0.70 6.15
C ILE A 955 -23.51 0.75 5.66
N ARG A 956 -24.38 1.06 4.68
CA ARG A 956 -24.43 2.40 4.04
C ARG A 956 -25.08 3.48 4.92
N ARG A 957 -25.89 3.10 5.91
CA ARG A 957 -26.52 4.02 6.88
C ARG A 957 -26.25 3.57 8.31
N PRO A 958 -25.05 3.89 8.84
CA PRO A 958 -24.58 3.42 10.14
C PRO A 958 -25.51 3.76 11.31
N PHE A 959 -25.32 2.99 12.37
CA PHE A 959 -26.07 3.03 13.62
C PHE A 959 -25.10 2.82 14.79
N VAL A 960 -25.56 3.06 16.01
CA VAL A 960 -24.75 2.93 17.23
C VAL A 960 -25.11 1.69 18.05
N SER A 961 -24.19 1.23 18.89
CA SER A 961 -24.46 0.15 19.85
C SER A 961 -25.26 0.63 21.06
N GLU A 962 -25.76 -0.30 21.87
CA GLU A 962 -26.36 -0.02 23.17
C GLU A 962 -25.39 0.72 24.13
N LEU A 963 -24.08 0.47 23.99
CA LEU A 963 -23.01 1.17 24.71
C LEU A 963 -22.64 2.52 24.12
N GLN A 964 -23.35 2.97 23.07
CA GLN A 964 -23.14 4.25 22.39
C GLN A 964 -21.87 4.33 21.55
N HIS A 965 -21.30 3.18 21.17
CA HIS A 965 -20.14 3.14 20.28
C HIS A 965 -20.56 3.28 18.81
N GLU A 966 -19.75 4.01 18.05
CA GLU A 966 -19.79 4.06 16.59
C GLU A 966 -19.29 2.75 15.99
N LEU A 967 -19.70 2.44 14.76
CA LEU A 967 -19.14 1.31 14.02
C LEU A 967 -17.67 1.58 13.70
N TRP A 968 -16.80 0.62 14.03
CA TRP A 968 -15.38 0.70 13.68
C TRP A 968 -15.13 0.50 12.18
N THR A 969 -15.88 -0.44 11.56
CA THR A 969 -15.85 -0.67 10.12
C THR A 969 -17.27 -0.96 9.62
N THR A 970 -17.57 -0.55 8.39
CA THR A 970 -18.89 -0.75 7.77
C THR A 970 -18.91 -1.89 6.76
N GLU A 971 -17.75 -2.44 6.39
CA GLU A 971 -17.60 -3.33 5.23
C GLU A 971 -17.08 -4.72 5.57
N ALA A 972 -17.51 -5.70 4.76
CA ALA A 972 -17.02 -7.06 4.76
C ALA A 972 -17.01 -7.62 3.33
N TRP A 973 -16.01 -8.43 2.99
CA TRP A 973 -15.95 -9.18 1.74
C TRP A 973 -15.96 -10.67 2.05
N TYR A 974 -17.10 -11.31 1.80
CA TYR A 974 -17.27 -12.74 2.02
C TYR A 974 -16.95 -13.52 0.75
N THR A 975 -16.06 -14.51 0.81
CA THR A 975 -15.81 -15.44 -0.30
C THR A 975 -16.72 -16.65 -0.17
N LEU A 976 -17.68 -16.80 -1.08
CA LEU A 976 -18.68 -17.87 -1.08
C LEU A 976 -18.24 -18.98 -2.03
N THR A 977 -17.50 -19.95 -1.53
CA THR A 977 -17.08 -21.14 -2.29
C THR A 977 -18.22 -22.13 -2.43
N ASN A 978 -18.83 -22.55 -1.33
CA ASN A 978 -19.97 -23.47 -1.27
C ASN A 978 -21.13 -22.82 -0.51
N ILE A 979 -22.36 -23.07 -0.98
CA ILE A 979 -23.57 -22.69 -0.24
C ILE A 979 -23.92 -23.80 0.76
N PRO A 980 -24.02 -23.51 2.07
CA PRO A 980 -24.33 -24.54 3.07
C PRO A 980 -25.66 -25.26 2.79
N GLY A 981 -25.65 -26.60 2.80
CA GLY A 981 -26.86 -27.41 2.76
C GLY A 981 -27.67 -27.35 4.06
N ASP A 982 -28.99 -27.25 3.96
CA ASP A 982 -29.95 -27.37 5.08
C ASP A 982 -29.69 -26.48 6.31
N LYS A 983 -29.07 -25.31 6.11
CA LYS A 983 -28.72 -24.34 7.17
C LYS A 983 -29.39 -22.97 6.92
N PRO A 984 -30.73 -22.85 7.00
CA PRO A 984 -31.41 -21.58 6.75
C PRO A 984 -31.09 -20.54 7.82
N GLY A 985 -31.26 -19.26 7.47
CA GLY A 985 -31.16 -18.16 8.42
C GLY A 985 -32.24 -18.21 9.50
N PHE A 986 -32.02 -17.44 10.58
CA PHE A 986 -33.01 -17.31 11.64
C PHE A 986 -34.19 -16.44 11.19
N THR A 987 -35.35 -16.63 11.81
CA THR A 987 -36.53 -15.78 11.65
C THR A 987 -36.83 -15.03 12.94
N SER A 988 -37.40 -13.83 12.83
CA SER A 988 -37.79 -12.99 13.97
C SER A 988 -39.13 -12.29 13.71
N ASP A 989 -39.81 -11.84 14.76
CA ASP A 989 -41.02 -11.02 14.64
C ASP A 989 -40.70 -9.51 14.49
N TYR A 990 -39.42 -9.18 14.25
CA TYR A 990 -38.99 -7.79 14.14
C TYR A 990 -39.63 -7.11 12.93
N THR A 991 -40.25 -5.97 13.17
CA THR A 991 -40.79 -5.09 12.13
C THR A 991 -40.42 -3.66 12.48
N VAL A 992 -40.12 -2.85 11.46
CA VAL A 992 -39.84 -1.42 11.66
C VAL A 992 -41.11 -0.73 12.14
N GLN A 993 -41.08 -0.15 13.35
CA GLN A 993 -42.19 0.59 13.93
C GLN A 993 -41.81 2.07 14.10
N HIS A 994 -42.54 2.98 13.46
CA HIS A 994 -42.32 4.42 13.60
C HIS A 994 -43.27 5.03 14.65
N ASN A 995 -42.80 6.07 15.33
CA ASN A 995 -43.53 6.84 16.33
C ASN A 995 -44.06 5.98 17.48
N THR A 996 -43.25 5.04 17.95
CA THR A 996 -43.52 4.21 19.12
C THR A 996 -42.26 4.13 19.98
N LEU A 997 -42.44 3.80 21.26
CA LEU A 997 -41.34 3.49 22.17
C LEU A 997 -41.31 1.98 22.37
N THR A 998 -40.16 1.38 22.10
CA THR A 998 -39.86 0.00 22.48
C THR A 998 -39.88 -0.16 23.99
N ASP A 999 -40.03 -1.39 24.48
CA ASP A 999 -40.03 -1.66 25.93
C ASP A 999 -38.71 -1.22 26.59
N ASN A 1000 -37.57 -1.38 25.90
CA ASN A 1000 -36.28 -0.89 26.38
C ASN A 1000 -36.25 0.65 26.44
N GLU A 1001 -36.73 1.34 25.41
CA GLU A 1001 -36.82 2.81 25.43
C GLU A 1001 -37.70 3.32 26.59
N GLN A 1002 -38.84 2.67 26.85
CA GLN A 1002 -39.71 3.01 27.97
C GLN A 1002 -39.01 2.80 29.32
N GLN A 1003 -38.28 1.69 29.49
CA GLN A 1003 -37.50 1.41 30.69
C GLN A 1003 -36.37 2.43 30.91
N GLN A 1004 -35.76 2.89 29.82
CA GLN A 1004 -34.75 3.93 29.83
C GLN A 1004 -35.34 5.34 30.07
N GLY A 1005 -36.66 5.50 30.15
CA GLY A 1005 -37.31 6.77 30.43
C GLY A 1005 -37.52 7.69 29.22
N TRP A 1006 -37.40 7.15 28.00
CA TRP A 1006 -37.75 7.89 26.79
C TRP A 1006 -39.24 8.25 26.77
N LYS A 1007 -39.53 9.40 26.18
CA LYS A 1007 -40.88 9.91 25.95
C LYS A 1007 -41.04 10.27 24.48
N LEU A 1008 -42.21 9.96 23.94
CA LEU A 1008 -42.57 10.32 22.59
C LEU A 1008 -43.12 11.76 22.57
N LEU A 1009 -42.54 12.62 21.74
CA LEU A 1009 -43.00 14.00 21.53
C LEU A 1009 -43.99 14.12 20.37
N PHE A 1010 -44.00 13.15 19.45
CA PHE A 1010 -44.94 13.07 18.34
C PHE A 1010 -45.41 11.63 18.10
N ASP A 1011 -46.73 11.40 18.09
CA ASP A 1011 -47.35 10.08 18.02
C ASP A 1011 -47.62 9.57 16.59
N GLY A 1012 -47.18 10.32 15.57
CA GLY A 1012 -47.45 10.01 14.16
C GLY A 1012 -48.84 10.43 13.67
N LYS A 1013 -49.72 10.93 14.54
CA LYS A 1013 -51.16 11.09 14.25
C LYS A 1013 -51.71 12.47 14.58
N SER A 1014 -51.26 13.09 15.67
CA SER A 1014 -51.83 14.33 16.17
C SER A 1014 -50.78 15.41 16.40
N THR A 1015 -51.12 16.63 16.01
CA THR A 1015 -50.37 17.84 16.34
C THR A 1015 -50.92 18.57 17.56
N GLY A 1016 -51.95 18.04 18.23
CA GLY A 1016 -52.74 18.79 19.23
C GLY A 1016 -52.03 19.16 20.53
N LYS A 1017 -50.77 18.74 20.72
CA LYS A 1017 -49.91 19.15 21.84
C LYS A 1017 -48.76 20.08 21.42
N LEU A 1018 -48.64 20.34 20.12
CA LEU A 1018 -47.61 21.17 19.55
C LEU A 1018 -48.18 22.58 19.34
N ARG A 1019 -47.31 23.58 19.44
CA ARG A 1019 -47.65 25.00 19.31
C ARG A 1019 -46.50 25.74 18.67
N ASN A 1020 -46.78 26.90 18.06
CA ASN A 1020 -45.69 27.77 17.62
C ASN A 1020 -45.02 28.50 18.78
N PHE A 1021 -43.79 28.95 18.55
CA PHE A 1021 -43.08 29.86 19.46
C PHE A 1021 -43.94 31.10 19.75
N LYS A 1022 -44.09 31.45 21.04
CA LYS A 1022 -44.92 32.56 21.55
C LYS A 1022 -46.42 32.48 21.16
N SER A 1023 -46.89 31.29 20.81
CA SER A 1023 -48.29 31.02 20.47
C SER A 1023 -48.82 29.81 21.25
N GLU A 1024 -50.12 29.79 21.51
CA GLU A 1024 -50.83 28.62 22.03
C GLU A 1024 -51.33 27.70 20.90
N ASP A 1025 -51.41 28.22 19.67
CA ASP A 1025 -51.89 27.52 18.49
C ASP A 1025 -50.72 27.10 17.58
N LEU A 1026 -50.96 26.08 16.75
CA LEU A 1026 -50.07 25.63 15.69
C LEU A 1026 -50.54 26.15 14.32
N GLY A 1027 -49.60 26.63 13.52
CA GLY A 1027 -49.78 27.12 12.16
C GLY A 1027 -50.26 26.02 11.22
N LYS A 1028 -51.07 26.41 10.24
CA LYS A 1028 -51.76 25.47 9.32
C LYS A 1028 -50.82 24.80 8.32
N LYS A 1029 -49.60 25.32 8.17
CA LYS A 1029 -48.56 24.71 7.33
C LYS A 1029 -47.93 23.47 7.93
N TRP A 1030 -48.12 23.26 9.24
CA TRP A 1030 -47.74 22.04 9.95
C TRP A 1030 -48.91 21.06 10.02
N SER A 1031 -48.67 19.79 9.68
CA SER A 1031 -49.70 18.75 9.73
C SER A 1031 -49.13 17.39 10.11
N ALA A 1032 -49.95 16.56 10.76
CA ALA A 1032 -49.65 15.14 10.93
C ALA A 1032 -50.20 14.39 9.71
N LYS A 1033 -49.33 13.84 8.87
CA LYS A 1033 -49.69 13.15 7.64
C LYS A 1033 -48.80 11.93 7.44
N ASP A 1034 -49.41 10.78 7.13
CA ASP A 1034 -48.71 9.53 6.80
C ASP A 1034 -47.65 9.10 7.84
N GLY A 1035 -47.95 9.32 9.13
CA GLY A 1035 -47.01 9.01 10.21
C GLY A 1035 -45.88 10.02 10.40
N THR A 1036 -45.95 11.17 9.74
CA THR A 1036 -44.93 12.24 9.80
C THR A 1036 -45.53 13.54 10.31
N LEU A 1037 -44.71 14.35 10.98
CA LEU A 1037 -44.95 15.77 11.17
C LEU A 1037 -44.37 16.48 9.95
N HIS A 1038 -45.25 17.02 9.11
CA HIS A 1038 -44.91 17.58 7.80
C HIS A 1038 -45.14 19.09 7.78
N PHE A 1039 -44.12 19.83 7.34
CA PHE A 1039 -44.22 21.24 7.01
C PHE A 1039 -44.30 21.41 5.49
N ALA A 1040 -45.37 22.03 5.01
CA ALA A 1040 -45.71 22.10 3.58
C ALA A 1040 -44.91 23.16 2.78
N GLY A 1041 -44.00 23.88 3.41
CA GLY A 1041 -43.27 25.00 2.81
C GLY A 1041 -44.13 26.23 2.48
N LYS A 1042 -43.47 27.32 2.08
CA LYS A 1042 -44.10 28.61 1.76
C LYS A 1042 -44.77 28.62 0.39
N GLY A 1043 -44.27 27.85 -0.58
CA GLY A 1043 -44.69 27.90 -1.97
C GLY A 1043 -44.15 29.15 -2.68
N SER A 1044 -44.96 29.81 -3.51
CA SER A 1044 -44.53 30.96 -4.33
C SER A 1044 -44.57 32.33 -3.61
N GLY A 1045 -44.42 32.37 -2.29
CA GLY A 1045 -44.49 33.61 -1.50
C GLY A 1045 -43.15 34.32 -1.37
N ASP A 1046 -43.17 35.66 -1.24
CA ASP A 1046 -41.97 36.53 -1.22
C ASP A 1046 -41.26 36.62 0.16
N GLY A 1047 -41.74 35.89 1.18
CA GLY A 1047 -41.17 35.85 2.53
C GLY A 1047 -40.11 34.76 2.71
N TRP A 1048 -39.32 34.86 3.78
CA TRP A 1048 -38.39 33.79 4.16
C TRP A 1048 -39.09 32.66 4.95
N GLN A 1049 -40.11 32.98 5.77
CA GLN A 1049 -41.04 32.01 6.37
C GLN A 1049 -42.33 31.82 5.56
N ALA A 1050 -43.06 30.73 5.83
CA ALA A 1050 -44.39 30.55 5.28
C ALA A 1050 -45.46 31.40 6.02
N GLU A 1051 -46.39 31.97 5.24
CA GLU A 1051 -47.62 32.55 5.81
C GLU A 1051 -48.46 31.43 6.48
N ASP A 1052 -48.99 31.69 7.68
CA ASP A 1052 -49.61 30.68 8.57
C ASP A 1052 -48.66 29.51 8.96
N GLY A 1053 -47.34 29.72 8.90
CA GLY A 1053 -46.29 28.81 9.35
C GLY A 1053 -45.77 29.11 10.76
N GLY A 1054 -44.44 29.24 10.89
CA GLY A 1054 -43.71 29.58 12.11
C GLY A 1054 -43.00 28.39 12.77
N ASP A 1055 -42.01 28.71 13.61
CA ASP A 1055 -41.23 27.72 14.36
C ASP A 1055 -42.09 27.01 15.41
N ILE A 1056 -41.91 25.70 15.57
CA ILE A 1056 -42.72 24.85 16.46
C ILE A 1056 -41.96 24.51 17.75
N ILE A 1057 -42.61 24.62 18.91
CA ILE A 1057 -42.09 24.11 20.19
C ILE A 1057 -42.52 22.65 20.37
N LEU A 1058 -41.55 21.75 20.43
CA LEU A 1058 -41.79 20.30 20.57
C LEU A 1058 -42.01 19.84 22.02
N THR A 1059 -41.57 20.64 22.97
CA THR A 1059 -41.42 20.23 24.38
C THR A 1059 -42.46 20.89 25.26
N ASP A 1060 -42.99 20.12 26.21
CA ASP A 1060 -44.00 20.58 27.18
C ASP A 1060 -43.44 21.51 28.26
N ARG A 1061 -42.12 21.51 28.44
CA ARG A 1061 -41.37 22.32 29.41
C ARG A 1061 -39.91 22.47 28.97
N PRO A 1062 -39.15 23.40 29.57
CA PRO A 1062 -37.70 23.47 29.40
C PRO A 1062 -36.97 22.22 29.92
N TYR A 1063 -35.92 21.78 29.23
CA TYR A 1063 -35.02 20.70 29.64
C TYR A 1063 -33.58 21.22 29.76
N GLU A 1064 -32.84 20.73 30.76
CA GLU A 1064 -31.41 21.05 31.01
C GLU A 1064 -30.52 19.91 30.52
N ASN A 1065 -30.65 18.73 31.12
CA ASN A 1065 -29.93 17.51 30.74
C ASN A 1065 -30.88 16.55 30.04
N TYR A 1066 -30.57 16.17 28.80
CA TYR A 1066 -31.41 15.27 28.01
C TYR A 1066 -30.68 14.65 26.82
N GLU A 1067 -31.27 13.59 26.31
CA GLU A 1067 -31.00 13.03 24.99
C GLU A 1067 -32.26 13.17 24.13
N PHE A 1068 -32.10 13.73 22.94
CA PHE A 1068 -33.16 13.97 21.97
C PHE A 1068 -32.84 13.21 20.68
N SER A 1069 -33.84 12.54 20.10
CA SER A 1069 -33.72 11.81 18.84
C SER A 1069 -34.87 12.15 17.91
N ILE A 1070 -34.56 12.30 16.63
CA ILE A 1070 -35.51 12.63 15.58
C ILE A 1070 -35.03 12.09 14.24
N ASP A 1071 -35.95 11.56 13.44
CA ASP A 1071 -35.71 11.29 12.03
C ASP A 1071 -36.27 12.45 11.21
N TRP A 1072 -35.53 12.90 10.20
CA TRP A 1072 -35.93 13.98 9.33
C TRP A 1072 -35.66 13.69 7.85
N LYS A 1073 -36.41 14.34 6.96
CA LYS A 1073 -36.26 14.31 5.51
C LYS A 1073 -36.58 15.70 4.98
N ILE A 1074 -35.84 16.18 3.99
CA ILE A 1074 -36.05 17.49 3.36
C ILE A 1074 -36.33 17.37 1.87
N SER A 1075 -36.95 18.40 1.28
CA SER A 1075 -37.02 18.57 -0.17
C SER A 1075 -35.67 18.95 -0.76
N GLN A 1076 -35.52 18.76 -2.08
CA GLN A 1076 -34.38 19.26 -2.83
C GLN A 1076 -34.24 20.79 -2.64
N GLY A 1077 -33.03 21.25 -2.34
CA GLY A 1077 -32.70 22.63 -2.01
C GLY A 1077 -33.30 23.11 -0.69
N GLY A 1078 -33.79 22.23 0.18
CA GLY A 1078 -34.51 22.60 1.40
C GLY A 1078 -33.59 22.99 2.57
N ASN A 1079 -34.13 23.85 3.45
CA ASN A 1079 -33.51 24.32 4.68
C ASN A 1079 -34.49 24.25 5.89
N SER A 1080 -34.00 23.79 7.03
CA SER A 1080 -34.68 23.79 8.33
C SER A 1080 -33.64 23.64 9.46
N GLY A 1081 -34.07 23.52 10.70
CA GLY A 1081 -33.17 23.43 11.84
C GLY A 1081 -33.83 22.85 13.08
N ILE A 1082 -33.02 22.20 13.93
CA ILE A 1082 -33.40 21.79 15.29
C ILE A 1082 -32.72 22.76 16.25
N ILE A 1083 -33.50 23.57 16.95
CA ILE A 1083 -32.99 24.64 17.81
C ILE A 1083 -33.29 24.27 19.25
N TYR A 1084 -32.27 24.27 20.12
CA TYR A 1084 -32.39 23.80 21.49
C TYR A 1084 -32.00 24.84 22.52
N HIS A 1085 -32.38 24.61 23.78
CA HIS A 1085 -32.25 25.58 24.88
C HIS A 1085 -32.95 26.92 24.57
N VAL A 1086 -34.05 26.86 23.80
CA VAL A 1086 -34.87 28.03 23.42
C VAL A 1086 -35.57 28.62 24.64
N VAL A 1087 -35.50 29.94 24.79
CA VAL A 1087 -36.17 30.71 25.84
C VAL A 1087 -37.31 31.53 25.25
N GLU A 1088 -38.50 31.39 25.82
CA GLU A 1088 -39.64 32.26 25.51
C GLU A 1088 -39.66 33.43 26.51
N SER A 1089 -39.36 34.64 26.02
CA SER A 1089 -39.47 35.88 26.78
C SER A 1089 -39.93 37.03 25.88
N GLU A 1090 -40.23 38.19 26.48
CA GLU A 1090 -40.52 39.40 25.71
C GLU A 1090 -39.29 39.93 24.95
N ASP A 1091 -38.09 39.52 25.34
CA ASP A 1091 -36.83 39.98 24.74
C ASP A 1091 -36.46 39.24 23.43
N PHE A 1092 -37.14 38.14 23.14
CA PHE A 1092 -36.86 37.30 21.96
C PHE A 1092 -38.10 37.21 21.06
N ASP A 1093 -37.92 37.56 19.79
CA ASP A 1093 -38.92 37.44 18.73
C ASP A 1093 -38.80 36.10 17.99
N TYR A 1094 -37.63 35.48 18.02
CA TYR A 1094 -37.33 34.23 17.32
C TYR A 1094 -36.53 33.24 18.16
N VAL A 1095 -36.67 31.96 17.83
CA VAL A 1095 -36.05 30.85 18.59
C VAL A 1095 -34.51 30.90 18.58
N TRP A 1096 -33.90 31.26 17.46
CA TRP A 1096 -32.43 31.33 17.28
C TRP A 1096 -31.77 32.52 17.97
N GLN A 1097 -32.54 33.45 18.58
CA GLN A 1097 -31.96 34.53 19.39
C GLN A 1097 -31.50 34.06 20.77
N SER A 1098 -31.94 32.87 21.20
CA SER A 1098 -31.57 32.26 22.48
C SER A 1098 -30.94 30.87 22.33
N GLY A 1099 -31.48 30.04 21.43
CA GLY A 1099 -31.05 28.65 21.29
C GLY A 1099 -29.98 28.44 20.21
N PRO A 1100 -28.95 27.61 20.47
CA PRO A 1100 -28.09 27.08 19.42
C PRO A 1100 -28.87 26.15 18.45
N GLU A 1101 -28.37 26.04 17.23
CA GLU A 1101 -29.04 25.35 16.12
C GLU A 1101 -28.21 24.19 15.56
N TYR A 1102 -28.84 23.03 15.46
CA TYR A 1102 -28.42 21.91 14.62
C TYR A 1102 -29.07 22.09 13.25
N GLN A 1103 -28.24 22.26 12.22
CA GLN A 1103 -28.68 22.61 10.87
C GLN A 1103 -29.21 21.39 10.09
N LEU A 1104 -30.30 21.56 9.33
CA LEU A 1104 -30.88 20.58 8.40
C LEU A 1104 -30.91 21.17 6.98
N LEU A 1105 -30.01 20.72 6.11
CA LEU A 1105 -29.81 21.36 4.80
C LEU A 1105 -29.60 20.36 3.66
N ASP A 1106 -30.06 20.72 2.46
CA ASP A 1106 -29.52 20.16 1.22
C ASP A 1106 -28.16 20.81 0.95
N ASN A 1107 -27.10 20.15 1.41
CA ASN A 1107 -25.73 20.64 1.29
C ASN A 1107 -25.30 20.89 -0.16
N ALA A 1108 -25.83 20.13 -1.12
CA ALA A 1108 -25.39 20.17 -2.50
C ALA A 1108 -26.02 21.33 -3.28
N ARG A 1109 -27.30 21.65 -3.00
CA ARG A 1109 -28.08 22.61 -3.81
C ARG A 1109 -28.56 23.86 -3.09
N HIS A 1110 -28.65 23.86 -1.75
CA HIS A 1110 -29.01 25.08 -1.06
C HIS A 1110 -27.81 26.06 -1.07
N PRO A 1111 -28.01 27.37 -1.33
CA PRO A 1111 -26.91 28.35 -1.37
C PRO A 1111 -26.01 28.37 -0.12
N ASP A 1112 -26.61 28.22 1.07
CA ASP A 1112 -25.85 28.15 2.33
C ASP A 1112 -24.93 26.91 2.43
N GLY A 1113 -25.16 25.85 1.65
CA GLY A 1113 -24.30 24.65 1.63
C GLY A 1113 -22.86 24.93 1.16
N GLN A 1114 -22.64 26.08 0.51
CA GLN A 1114 -21.33 26.61 0.15
C GLN A 1114 -20.50 27.03 1.39
N ILE A 1115 -21.15 27.28 2.52
CA ILE A 1115 -20.50 27.67 3.78
C ILE A 1115 -20.38 26.42 4.65
N GLU A 1116 -19.15 25.98 4.92
CA GLU A 1116 -18.90 24.67 5.58
C GLU A 1116 -19.48 24.53 6.98
N LYS A 1117 -19.80 25.63 7.65
CA LYS A 1117 -20.43 25.68 8.99
C LYS A 1117 -21.96 25.81 8.94
N HIS A 1118 -22.55 25.76 7.74
CA HIS A 1118 -23.99 25.89 7.50
C HIS A 1118 -24.59 24.60 6.90
N ARG A 1119 -23.84 23.50 6.88
CA ARG A 1119 -24.25 22.21 6.34
C ARG A 1119 -25.02 21.38 7.37
N ALA A 1120 -25.73 20.36 6.88
CA ALA A 1120 -26.50 19.45 7.71
C ALA A 1120 -25.63 18.80 8.80
N GLY A 1121 -26.09 18.87 10.06
CA GLY A 1121 -25.38 18.34 11.23
C GLY A 1121 -24.48 19.34 11.95
N ASP A 1122 -24.14 20.45 11.32
CA ASP A 1122 -23.28 21.48 11.91
C ASP A 1122 -23.95 22.12 13.13
N LEU A 1123 -23.11 22.69 13.99
CA LEU A 1123 -23.54 23.74 14.89
C LEU A 1123 -23.51 25.05 14.10
N TYR A 1124 -24.70 25.48 13.67
CA TYR A 1124 -24.87 26.50 12.65
C TYR A 1124 -24.01 27.75 12.90
N ASP A 1125 -23.23 28.15 11.87
CA ASP A 1125 -22.30 29.30 11.86
C ASP A 1125 -21.13 29.22 12.86
N MET A 1126 -20.95 28.10 13.57
CA MET A 1126 -19.94 27.97 14.63
C MET A 1126 -18.99 26.79 14.41
N ILE A 1127 -19.51 25.56 14.35
CA ILE A 1127 -18.71 24.33 14.24
C ILE A 1127 -19.23 23.48 13.09
N GLU A 1128 -18.36 23.20 12.13
CA GLU A 1128 -18.62 22.26 11.04
C GLU A 1128 -18.59 20.80 11.52
N THR A 1129 -19.33 19.94 10.84
CA THR A 1129 -19.28 18.50 11.05
C THR A 1129 -17.89 17.93 10.75
N LYS A 1130 -17.47 16.98 11.60
CA LYS A 1130 -16.27 16.15 11.39
C LYS A 1130 -16.36 15.35 10.09
N PHE A 1131 -17.54 14.79 9.82
CA PHE A 1131 -17.86 14.01 8.62
C PHE A 1131 -19.21 14.46 8.07
N VAL A 1132 -19.33 14.60 6.76
CA VAL A 1132 -20.62 14.79 6.11
C VAL A 1132 -21.25 13.41 5.90
N THR A 1133 -22.22 13.08 6.76
CA THR A 1133 -22.90 11.78 6.77
C THR A 1133 -24.36 11.88 6.37
N VAL A 1134 -24.80 13.05 5.91
CA VAL A 1134 -26.20 13.31 5.53
C VAL A 1134 -26.58 12.49 4.28
N ASN A 1135 -27.75 11.87 4.31
CA ASN A 1135 -28.35 11.23 3.15
C ASN A 1135 -28.93 12.28 2.20
N PRO A 1136 -28.99 12.02 0.88
CA PRO A 1136 -29.51 12.96 -0.11
C PRO A 1136 -30.96 13.43 0.18
N PRO A 1137 -31.38 14.58 -0.37
CA PRO A 1137 -32.76 15.04 -0.27
C PRO A 1137 -33.76 13.97 -0.73
N GLY A 1138 -34.89 13.86 -0.03
CA GLY A 1138 -35.86 12.78 -0.24
C GLY A 1138 -35.60 11.51 0.57
N GLU A 1139 -34.43 11.35 1.18
CA GLU A 1139 -34.13 10.25 2.09
C GLU A 1139 -34.25 10.63 3.57
N TRP A 1140 -34.42 9.63 4.43
CA TRP A 1140 -34.50 9.84 5.87
C TRP A 1140 -33.11 9.88 6.50
N ASN A 1141 -32.90 10.86 7.37
CA ASN A 1141 -31.72 11.04 8.21
C ASN A 1141 -32.10 10.82 9.67
N ARG A 1142 -31.18 10.27 10.48
CA ARG A 1142 -31.34 10.05 11.92
C ARG A 1142 -30.44 10.99 12.68
N THR A 1143 -31.05 11.86 13.49
CA THR A 1143 -30.33 12.80 14.34
C THR A 1143 -30.50 12.43 15.80
N ARG A 1144 -29.40 12.57 16.54
CA ARG A 1144 -29.41 12.61 18.00
C ARG A 1144 -28.66 13.83 18.50
N ILE A 1145 -29.22 14.49 19.52
CA ILE A 1145 -28.58 15.56 20.28
C ILE A 1145 -28.56 15.14 21.74
N LYS A 1146 -27.38 15.12 22.36
CA LYS A 1146 -27.21 14.76 23.76
C LYS A 1146 -26.58 15.93 24.51
N ILE A 1147 -27.24 16.38 25.56
CA ILE A 1147 -26.77 17.46 26.43
C ILE A 1147 -26.71 16.95 27.86
N LYS A 1148 -25.52 16.99 28.46
CA LYS A 1148 -25.31 16.59 29.84
C LYS A 1148 -24.29 17.50 30.52
N ASP A 1149 -24.71 18.19 31.56
CA ASP A 1149 -23.87 19.07 32.38
C ASP A 1149 -23.17 20.16 31.54
N GLY A 1150 -23.83 20.63 30.48
CA GLY A 1150 -23.32 21.62 29.53
C GLY A 1150 -22.55 21.03 28.34
N HIS A 1151 -22.15 19.76 28.40
CA HIS A 1151 -21.52 19.08 27.28
C HIS A 1151 -22.55 18.68 26.23
N VAL A 1152 -22.33 19.05 24.97
CA VAL A 1152 -23.25 18.84 23.84
C VAL A 1152 -22.60 17.96 22.79
N GLU A 1153 -23.33 16.95 22.33
CA GLU A 1153 -22.95 16.08 21.21
C GLU A 1153 -24.04 16.14 20.11
N HIS A 1154 -23.62 16.36 18.86
CA HIS A 1154 -24.45 16.16 17.68
C HIS A 1154 -24.08 14.85 16.99
N TRP A 1155 -25.11 14.07 16.67
CA TRP A 1155 -24.98 12.81 15.95
C TRP A 1155 -25.83 12.85 14.68
N LEU A 1156 -25.28 12.35 13.58
CA LEU A 1156 -25.96 12.21 12.29
C LEU A 1156 -25.64 10.86 11.68
N ASN A 1157 -26.68 10.05 11.44
CA ASN A 1157 -26.59 8.74 10.78
C ASN A 1157 -25.52 7.83 11.39
N GLY A 1158 -25.52 7.72 12.73
CA GLY A 1158 -24.66 6.81 13.48
C GLY A 1158 -23.30 7.36 13.88
N TYR A 1159 -22.90 8.53 13.39
CA TYR A 1159 -21.62 9.16 13.72
C TYR A 1159 -21.78 10.40 14.60
N LYS A 1160 -20.88 10.61 15.55
CA LYS A 1160 -20.74 11.87 16.29
C LYS A 1160 -20.01 12.87 15.40
N VAL A 1161 -20.74 13.91 15.01
CA VAL A 1161 -20.27 14.88 14.01
C VAL A 1161 -19.83 16.21 14.62
N VAL A 1162 -20.38 16.60 15.77
CA VAL A 1162 -19.97 17.81 16.52
C VAL A 1162 -20.00 17.51 18.03
N GLU A 1163 -19.06 18.10 18.79
CA GLU A 1163 -18.99 17.99 20.25
C GLU A 1163 -18.39 19.29 20.83
N TYR A 1164 -19.00 19.86 21.88
CA TYR A 1164 -18.54 21.09 22.52
C TYR A 1164 -19.17 21.30 23.91
N ASP A 1165 -18.65 22.26 24.69
CA ASP A 1165 -19.14 22.58 26.04
C ASP A 1165 -19.79 23.97 26.12
N LEU A 1166 -21.09 24.04 26.43
CA LEU A 1166 -21.84 25.28 26.63
C LEU A 1166 -21.33 26.09 27.82
N GLY A 1167 -21.36 27.42 27.68
CA GLY A 1167 -21.01 28.35 28.77
C GLY A 1167 -19.53 28.44 29.11
N THR A 1168 -18.67 27.74 28.38
CA THR A 1168 -17.21 27.82 28.50
C THR A 1168 -16.65 29.07 27.82
N PRO A 1169 -15.46 29.56 28.22
CA PRO A 1169 -14.77 30.64 27.50
C PRO A 1169 -14.58 30.34 26.01
N GLU A 1170 -14.31 29.08 25.67
CA GLU A 1170 -14.17 28.58 24.30
C GLU A 1170 -15.47 28.77 23.51
N PHE A 1171 -16.62 28.40 24.10
CA PHE A 1171 -17.93 28.65 23.50
C PHE A 1171 -18.24 30.13 23.33
N GLN A 1172 -17.95 30.97 24.33
CA GLN A 1172 -18.15 32.42 24.21
C GLN A 1172 -17.27 33.04 23.11
N ALA A 1173 -16.05 32.55 22.93
CA ALA A 1173 -15.18 32.97 21.83
C ALA A 1173 -15.77 32.58 20.47
N MET A 1174 -16.37 31.38 20.35
CA MET A 1174 -17.07 30.97 19.12
C MET A 1174 -18.27 31.86 18.81
N VAL A 1175 -19.08 32.22 19.83
CA VAL A 1175 -20.20 33.15 19.67
C VAL A 1175 -19.73 34.54 19.24
N ALA A 1176 -18.65 35.05 19.85
CA ALA A 1176 -18.07 36.34 19.47
C ALA A 1176 -17.51 36.35 18.04
N ALA A 1177 -17.13 35.20 17.50
CA ALA A 1177 -16.60 35.03 16.15
C ALA A 1177 -17.67 34.68 15.10
N SER A 1178 -18.93 34.49 15.50
CA SER A 1178 -20.04 34.16 14.60
C SER A 1178 -21.00 35.35 14.41
N LYS A 1179 -22.02 35.17 13.57
CA LYS A 1179 -23.09 36.14 13.36
C LYS A 1179 -23.95 36.40 14.60
N PHE A 1180 -23.80 35.58 15.64
CA PHE A 1180 -24.53 35.72 16.90
C PHE A 1180 -23.86 36.66 17.90
N SER A 1181 -22.72 37.27 17.56
CA SER A 1181 -21.95 38.15 18.45
C SER A 1181 -22.74 39.34 19.03
N GLU A 1182 -23.77 39.83 18.32
CA GLU A 1182 -24.65 40.91 18.77
C GLU A 1182 -25.93 40.43 19.48
N MET A 1183 -26.09 39.12 19.71
CA MET A 1183 -27.25 38.51 20.36
C MET A 1183 -26.94 38.10 21.81
N PRO A 1184 -27.14 38.99 22.82
CA PRO A 1184 -26.69 38.74 24.19
C PRO A 1184 -27.39 37.56 24.89
N GLY A 1185 -28.53 37.10 24.37
CA GLY A 1185 -29.26 35.93 24.88
C GLY A 1185 -28.80 34.59 24.31
N PHE A 1186 -28.00 34.58 23.23
CA PHE A 1186 -27.65 33.38 22.49
C PHE A 1186 -26.77 32.42 23.31
N GLY A 1187 -27.20 31.17 23.43
CA GLY A 1187 -26.47 30.10 24.10
C GLY A 1187 -26.22 30.30 25.59
N GLN A 1188 -26.92 31.25 26.24
CA GLN A 1188 -26.74 31.55 27.67
C GLN A 1188 -27.60 30.69 28.60
N ALA A 1189 -28.68 30.10 28.06
CA ALA A 1189 -29.63 29.32 28.84
C ALA A 1189 -29.07 27.92 29.16
N LYS A 1190 -29.13 27.54 30.45
CA LYS A 1190 -28.82 26.18 30.90
C LYS A 1190 -29.96 25.20 30.65
N ALA A 1191 -31.19 25.71 30.55
CA ALA A 1191 -32.37 24.91 30.26
C ALA A 1191 -33.28 25.70 29.31
N GLY A 1192 -33.90 25.00 28.35
CA GLY A 1192 -34.84 25.62 27.42
C GLY A 1192 -35.65 24.60 26.63
N HIS A 1193 -36.51 25.09 25.75
CA HIS A 1193 -37.32 24.28 24.86
C HIS A 1193 -36.49 23.77 23.66
N ILE A 1194 -36.99 22.71 23.02
CA ILE A 1194 -36.54 22.26 21.70
C ILE A 1194 -37.59 22.69 20.65
N ALA A 1195 -37.10 23.26 19.55
CA ALA A 1195 -37.91 23.78 18.45
C ALA A 1195 -37.49 23.21 17.09
N LEU A 1196 -38.41 23.17 16.13
CA LEU A 1196 -38.10 22.96 14.70
C LEU A 1196 -38.39 24.24 13.92
N GLN A 1197 -37.48 24.60 13.04
CA GLN A 1197 -37.50 25.87 12.31
C GLN A 1197 -38.40 25.80 11.06
N ASP A 1198 -39.19 26.85 10.84
CA ASP A 1198 -39.78 27.19 9.54
C ASP A 1198 -38.81 28.14 8.81
N HIS A 1199 -38.14 27.62 7.77
CA HIS A 1199 -37.34 28.40 6.83
C HIS A 1199 -37.95 28.41 5.41
N GLY A 1200 -39.24 28.10 5.31
CA GLY A 1200 -40.00 28.19 4.07
C GLY A 1200 -39.94 26.96 3.14
N ASP A 1201 -39.09 25.97 3.41
CA ASP A 1201 -38.94 24.78 2.57
C ASP A 1201 -39.65 23.54 3.13
N GLU A 1202 -39.93 22.56 2.27
CA GLU A 1202 -40.69 21.36 2.67
C GLU A 1202 -39.82 20.39 3.48
N VAL A 1203 -40.31 19.99 4.66
CA VAL A 1203 -39.57 19.10 5.58
C VAL A 1203 -40.53 18.15 6.31
N TRP A 1204 -40.07 16.91 6.54
CA TRP A 1204 -40.80 15.86 7.23
C TRP A 1204 -40.01 15.37 8.43
N PHE A 1205 -40.71 15.10 9.52
CA PHE A 1205 -40.14 14.56 10.75
C PHE A 1205 -40.92 13.33 11.23
N ARG A 1206 -40.23 12.39 11.87
CA ARG A 1206 -40.85 11.26 12.59
C ARG A 1206 -39.94 10.81 13.73
N ASN A 1207 -40.40 9.85 14.53
CA ASN A 1207 -39.61 9.25 15.61
C ASN A 1207 -39.08 10.28 16.63
N ILE A 1208 -39.84 11.35 16.88
CA ILE A 1208 -39.43 12.45 17.76
C ILE A 1208 -39.53 12.01 19.22
N LYS A 1209 -38.38 11.83 19.88
CA LYS A 1209 -38.28 11.25 21.23
C LYS A 1209 -37.31 12.05 22.10
N ILE A 1210 -37.56 12.07 23.41
CA ILE A 1210 -36.68 12.71 24.39
C ILE A 1210 -36.55 11.86 25.66
N ARG A 1211 -35.35 11.80 26.24
CA ARG A 1211 -35.05 11.18 27.53
C ARG A 1211 -34.31 12.19 28.42
N PRO A 1212 -34.85 12.56 29.60
CA PRO A 1212 -34.09 13.33 30.60
C PRO A 1212 -32.89 12.52 31.12
N LEU A 1213 -31.74 13.18 31.32
CA LEU A 1213 -30.49 12.55 31.80
C LEU A 1213 -30.14 12.88 33.25
#